data_AF-A0A1W9VGK7-F1
#
_entry.id   AF-A0A1W9VGK7-F1
#
_cell.length_a   1.000
_cell.length_b   1.000
_cell.length_c   1.000
_cell.angle_alpha   90.00
_cell.angle_beta   90.00
_cell.angle_gamma   90.00
#
_symmetry.space_group_name_H-M   'P 1'
#
loop_
_entity.id
_entity.type
_entity.pdbx_description
1 polymer ?
#
loop_
_entity_poly.entity_id
_entity_poly.type
_entity_poly.pdbx_seq_one_letter_code
_entity_poly.pdbx_strand_id
1 'polypeptide(L)'
;MKKFSYARIVTAIPSVKAGALDKNLKEITALTEQISKEKPDLLLFPELCLTGYSCGDLFRQQTLLKGAMNSMMEMTTLSEKWNFPIIIGLPLVLNSRLFNCAAVLYSGKVLGIVPKTYIPNSNEFYEQRWFCSGRGIQEQFISINGETIPFGCGLIFKDKHVPLFRFGIEICEDLWSPLPPSTKLSLGGALIIANPSASNELVGKSDYRKALTSQQSARCMAAYAYASAGPGESTTDTVYGGHALIFENGHLLAEGDRFQWDNSYKAADVDLEFLEHERLNSSSFSQTVEMENPGQNQRTIEFCRKSKETKERLRNPRLLRTINPQPFVPSSLQDRTERCEEIFSIQSTGLASRLRHIHCKNVVLGLSGGLDSTLALLVTVEAFKKLDLNLSGLHCYTMPGFGTTGRTKSNAQLLCEEMAISIETLDIKEICNLQMRELEHTGTPSDVAYENVQARQRTMYLMNKANMIGGIVIGTGDLSELALGWCTYNGDHMSMYAVNTGVPKTLVRYLVQFVADQPENKECSRILYDIIDTPISPELLPPDRQGNIAQKTEDLIGPYELHDFFLYHCIRCGFTPSKTLMLAKQAFQDKYSEEILLKWLEKFVRRFFSQQFKRSCLPDGPKVGTIALSPRGDWRMPSDADVTDWLIELKGK
;
A
#
# COMPACT_ATOMS: atom_id res chain seq x y z
N MET A 1 -8.18 8.77 17.94
CA MET A 1 -8.19 7.59 17.05
C MET A 1 -8.31 6.32 17.88
N LYS A 2 -9.54 5.82 18.01
CA LYS A 2 -9.92 4.54 18.62
C LYS A 2 -10.82 3.70 17.70
N LYS A 3 -11.07 4.18 16.47
CA LYS A 3 -11.95 3.55 15.47
C LYS A 3 -11.19 2.90 14.29
N PHE A 4 -9.96 3.36 13.96
CA PHE A 4 -9.24 2.95 12.73
C PHE A 4 -7.72 2.66 12.93
N SER A 5 -7.31 2.50 14.20
CA SER A 5 -5.99 2.02 14.64
C SER A 5 -4.72 2.65 14.00
N TYR A 6 -4.74 3.94 13.66
CA TYR A 6 -3.52 4.67 13.31
C TYR A 6 -2.67 4.99 14.55
N ALA A 7 -1.35 5.00 14.37
CA ALA A 7 -0.37 5.45 15.36
C ALA A 7 0.58 6.49 14.77
N ARG A 8 0.61 7.68 15.37
CA ARG A 8 1.58 8.73 15.03
C ARG A 8 2.93 8.41 15.63
N ILE A 9 3.87 8.03 14.78
CA ILE A 9 5.24 7.78 15.20
C ILE A 9 6.07 9.02 14.91
N VAL A 10 6.93 9.41 15.85
CA VAL A 10 7.86 10.53 15.69
C VAL A 10 9.28 10.06 15.90
N THR A 11 10.14 10.37 14.94
CA THR A 11 11.59 10.19 15.02
C THR A 11 12.22 11.56 15.20
N ALA A 12 12.97 11.74 16.28
CA ALA A 12 13.50 13.03 16.70
C ALA A 12 15.03 13.00 16.71
N ILE A 13 15.63 14.11 16.29
CA ILE A 13 17.07 14.31 16.18
C ILE A 13 17.40 15.55 17.02
N PRO A 14 17.80 15.37 18.29
CA PRO A 14 18.19 16.47 19.14
C PRO A 14 19.60 16.94 18.78
N SER A 15 19.88 18.22 19.03
CA SER A 15 21.25 18.71 19.10
C SER A 15 21.91 18.10 20.32
N VAL A 16 23.01 17.39 20.11
CA VAL A 16 23.76 16.72 21.19
C VAL A 16 25.16 17.29 21.28
N LYS A 17 25.77 17.17 22.45
CA LYS A 17 27.19 17.41 22.65
C LYS A 17 27.76 16.29 23.50
N ALA A 18 28.78 15.62 23.00
CA ALA A 18 29.43 14.51 23.70
C ALA A 18 29.84 14.91 25.13
N GLY A 19 29.38 14.14 26.12
CA GLY A 19 29.62 14.32 27.54
C GLY A 19 28.82 15.42 28.24
N ALA A 20 28.02 16.21 27.50
CA ALA A 20 27.30 17.37 28.05
C ALA A 20 25.86 17.06 28.47
N LEU A 21 25.72 16.17 29.45
CA LEU A 21 24.45 15.62 29.97
C LEU A 21 23.34 16.68 30.15
N ASP A 22 23.60 17.75 30.91
CA ASP A 22 22.60 18.80 31.18
C ASP A 22 22.14 19.53 29.91
N LYS A 23 23.04 19.68 28.93
CA LYS A 23 22.69 20.31 27.64
C LYS A 23 21.83 19.37 26.82
N ASN A 24 22.27 18.12 26.68
CA ASN A 24 21.56 17.11 25.91
C ASN A 24 20.14 16.88 26.47
N LEU A 25 20.00 16.80 27.80
CA LEU A 25 18.69 16.67 28.45
C LEU A 25 17.79 17.88 28.18
N LYS A 26 18.33 19.10 28.21
CA LYS A 26 17.58 20.33 27.89
C LYS A 26 17.08 20.31 26.45
N GLU A 27 17.93 19.94 25.49
CA GLU A 27 17.54 19.85 24.08
C GLU A 27 16.47 18.76 23.85
N ILE A 28 16.66 17.58 24.43
CA ILE A 28 15.68 16.48 24.39
C ILE A 28 14.33 16.91 25.00
N THR A 29 14.36 17.59 26.14
CA THR A 29 13.16 18.08 26.82
C THR A 29 12.44 19.16 26.00
N ALA A 30 13.19 20.14 25.48
CA ALA A 30 12.63 21.21 24.65
C ALA A 30 12.02 20.66 23.36
N LEU A 31 12.70 19.72 22.71
CA LEU A 31 12.20 19.05 21.50
C LEU A 31 10.97 18.19 21.81
N THR A 32 10.95 17.49 22.95
CA THR A 32 9.76 16.73 23.39
C THR A 32 8.56 17.65 23.62
N GLU A 33 8.76 18.81 24.25
CA GLU A 33 7.70 19.81 24.46
C GLU A 33 7.16 20.34 23.12
N GLN A 34 8.04 20.61 22.15
CA GLN A 34 7.64 20.99 20.80
C GLN A 34 6.83 19.88 20.11
N ILE A 35 7.32 18.64 20.15
CA ILE A 35 6.70 17.47 19.52
C ILE A 35 5.36 17.11 20.17
N SER A 36 5.17 17.40 21.45
CA SER A 36 3.92 17.10 22.16
C SER A 36 2.68 17.71 21.47
N LYS A 37 2.87 18.82 20.75
CA LYS A 37 1.84 19.49 19.94
C LYS A 37 1.35 18.65 18.76
N GLU A 38 2.20 17.77 18.23
CA GLU A 38 1.84 16.77 17.22
C GLU A 38 1.00 15.62 17.79
N LYS A 39 0.90 15.52 19.12
CA LYS A 39 0.19 14.49 19.87
C LYS A 39 0.69 13.07 19.53
N PRO A 40 2.00 12.78 19.52
CA PRO A 40 2.52 11.50 19.06
C PRO A 40 1.94 10.32 19.87
N ASP A 41 1.94 9.15 19.28
CA ASP A 41 1.66 7.88 19.95
C ASP A 41 2.96 7.20 20.42
N LEU A 42 4.09 7.48 19.76
CA LEU A 42 5.44 7.04 20.13
C LEU A 42 6.48 8.09 19.73
N LEU A 43 7.43 8.39 20.62
CA LEU A 43 8.56 9.27 20.34
C LEU A 43 9.89 8.50 20.48
N LEU A 44 10.69 8.52 19.42
CA LEU A 44 12.00 7.88 19.35
C LEU A 44 13.13 8.90 19.23
N PHE A 45 14.10 8.84 20.15
CA PHE A 45 15.37 9.55 20.08
C PHE A 45 16.52 8.64 19.66
N PRO A 46 17.69 9.20 19.28
CA PRO A 46 18.85 8.42 18.85
C PRO A 46 19.53 7.60 19.95
N GLU A 47 20.43 6.73 19.52
CA GLU A 47 21.30 5.93 20.38
C GLU A 47 22.16 6.83 21.28
N LEU A 48 22.26 6.46 22.57
CA LEU A 48 23.06 7.18 23.58
C LEU A 48 22.81 8.70 23.64
N CYS A 49 21.62 9.17 23.26
CA CYS A 49 21.32 10.60 23.11
C CYS A 49 21.51 11.43 24.39
N LEU A 50 21.41 10.83 25.59
CA LEU A 50 21.68 11.55 26.84
C LEU A 50 23.16 11.94 26.98
N THR A 51 24.07 11.09 26.55
CA THR A 51 25.51 11.32 26.66
C THR A 51 26.13 11.89 25.39
N GLY A 52 25.53 11.59 24.23
CA GLY A 52 26.23 11.55 22.94
C GLY A 52 26.93 10.20 22.77
N TYR A 53 26.80 9.62 21.58
CA TYR A 53 27.37 8.33 21.21
C TYR A 53 28.91 8.37 21.18
N SER A 54 29.49 9.49 20.76
CA SER A 54 30.92 9.64 20.49
C SER A 54 31.78 9.95 21.73
N CYS A 55 31.32 9.61 22.94
CA CYS A 55 32.04 9.90 24.19
C CYS A 55 33.32 9.08 24.40
N GLY A 56 33.49 7.96 23.69
CA GLY A 56 34.66 7.10 23.81
C GLY A 56 34.95 6.62 25.23
N ASP A 57 36.20 6.70 25.68
CA ASP A 57 36.61 6.24 27.02
C ASP A 57 35.95 7.00 28.18
N LEU A 58 35.27 8.13 27.93
CA LEU A 58 34.43 8.79 28.93
C LEU A 58 33.29 7.89 29.42
N PHE A 59 32.88 6.87 28.66
CA PHE A 59 31.91 5.86 29.10
C PHE A 59 32.35 5.07 30.34
N ARG A 60 33.65 5.09 30.69
CA ARG A 60 34.16 4.46 31.93
C ARG A 60 34.24 5.44 33.10
N GLN A 61 33.92 6.71 32.90
CA GLN A 61 34.00 7.73 33.94
C GLN A 61 32.71 7.77 34.75
N GLN A 62 32.83 7.65 36.06
CA GLN A 62 31.68 7.61 36.97
C GLN A 62 30.81 8.87 36.92
N THR A 63 31.42 10.03 36.60
CA THR A 63 30.68 11.29 36.39
C THR A 63 29.68 11.16 35.24
N LEU A 64 30.10 10.60 34.10
CA LEU A 64 29.22 10.42 32.94
C LEU A 64 28.13 9.40 33.24
N LEU A 65 28.49 8.27 33.85
CA LEU A 65 27.56 7.18 34.16
C LEU A 65 26.47 7.58 35.17
N LYS A 66 26.85 8.22 36.28
CA LYS A 66 25.90 8.73 37.27
C LYS A 66 25.03 9.82 36.68
N GLY A 67 25.63 10.71 35.89
CA GLY A 67 24.90 11.78 35.22
C GLY A 67 23.88 11.27 34.21
N ALA A 68 24.21 10.26 33.40
CA ALA A 68 23.27 9.64 32.46
C ALA A 68 22.07 9.00 33.19
N MET A 69 22.32 8.30 34.30
CA MET A 69 21.27 7.75 35.15
C MET A 69 20.38 8.86 35.72
N ASN A 70 20.97 9.94 36.25
CA ASN A 70 20.22 11.07 36.79
C ASN A 70 19.36 11.75 35.72
N SER A 71 19.91 11.98 34.52
CA SER A 71 19.18 12.55 33.39
C SER A 71 18.03 11.66 32.93
N MET A 72 18.20 10.34 32.92
CA MET A 72 17.10 9.40 32.63
C MET A 72 15.99 9.51 33.68
N MET A 73 16.34 9.58 34.97
CA MET A 73 15.35 9.72 36.04
C MET A 73 14.62 11.06 35.97
N GLU A 74 15.32 12.16 35.66
CA GLU A 74 14.70 13.47 35.45
C GLU A 74 13.74 13.45 34.25
N MET A 75 14.15 12.87 33.12
CA MET A 75 13.27 12.69 31.96
C MET A 75 12.07 11.79 32.27
N THR A 76 12.26 10.79 33.15
CA THR A 76 11.18 9.92 33.63
C THR A 76 10.13 10.73 34.40
N THR A 77 10.54 11.61 35.31
CA THR A 77 9.62 12.53 36.00
C THR A 77 8.93 13.49 35.03
N LEU A 78 9.68 14.07 34.08
CA LEU A 78 9.10 14.95 33.06
C LEU A 78 8.06 14.24 32.19
N SER A 79 8.21 12.93 31.98
CA SER A 79 7.26 12.13 31.19
C SER A 79 5.84 12.08 31.74
N GLU A 80 5.59 12.50 32.99
CA GLU A 80 4.23 12.66 33.54
C GLU A 80 3.39 13.71 32.80
N LYS A 81 4.06 14.71 32.20
CA LYS A 81 3.45 15.80 31.43
C LYS A 81 2.86 15.31 30.11
N TRP A 82 3.41 14.24 29.55
CA TRP A 82 3.06 13.75 28.23
C TRP A 82 2.37 12.39 28.30
N ASN A 83 1.55 12.09 27.30
CA ASN A 83 0.70 10.90 27.28
C ASN A 83 1.11 9.90 26.19
N PHE A 84 2.41 9.81 25.93
CA PHE A 84 2.98 8.90 24.96
C PHE A 84 4.32 8.35 25.46
N PRO A 85 4.70 7.11 25.10
CA PRO A 85 6.01 6.57 25.44
C PRO A 85 7.12 7.32 24.70
N ILE A 86 8.23 7.51 25.41
CA ILE A 86 9.44 8.18 24.92
C ILE A 86 10.61 7.19 25.04
N ILE A 87 11.30 6.95 23.93
CA ILE A 87 12.48 6.09 23.87
C ILE A 87 13.73 6.96 23.86
N ILE A 88 14.60 6.80 24.86
CA ILE A 88 15.88 7.52 24.96
C ILE A 88 17.06 6.56 25.12
N GLY A 89 18.22 6.93 24.59
CA GLY A 89 19.45 6.15 24.68
C GLY A 89 20.37 6.58 25.82
N LEU A 90 20.94 5.61 26.55
CA LEU A 90 21.90 5.85 27.63
C LEU A 90 22.86 4.66 27.86
N PRO A 91 24.05 4.91 28.45
CA PRO A 91 24.87 3.85 29.02
C PRO A 91 24.34 3.42 30.40
N LEU A 92 24.31 2.10 30.67
CA LEU A 92 23.84 1.56 31.96
C LEU A 92 24.79 0.51 32.50
N VAL A 93 25.18 0.64 33.78
CA VAL A 93 25.96 -0.39 34.49
C VAL A 93 25.03 -1.37 35.18
N LEU A 94 25.23 -2.67 34.93
CA LEU A 94 24.55 -3.78 35.61
C LEU A 94 25.58 -4.87 35.95
N ASN A 95 25.67 -5.24 37.23
CA ASN A 95 26.57 -6.31 37.70
C ASN A 95 28.00 -6.13 37.19
N SER A 96 28.55 -4.92 37.32
CA SER A 96 29.89 -4.51 36.85
C SER A 96 30.13 -4.62 35.34
N ARG A 97 29.07 -4.75 34.54
CA ARG A 97 29.11 -4.70 33.07
C ARG A 97 28.42 -3.43 32.60
N LEU A 98 28.94 -2.82 31.53
CA LEU A 98 28.38 -1.62 30.95
C LEU A 98 27.62 -1.98 29.67
N PHE A 99 26.40 -1.48 29.50
CA PHE A 99 25.54 -1.75 28.36
C PHE A 99 25.14 -0.45 27.66
N ASN A 100 25.04 -0.53 26.34
CA ASN A 100 24.40 0.49 25.52
C ASN A 100 22.91 0.18 25.47
N CYS A 101 22.07 1.08 25.99
CA CYS A 101 20.68 0.79 26.28
C CYS A 101 19.73 1.83 25.70
N ALA A 102 18.51 1.38 25.39
CA ALA A 102 17.34 2.22 25.15
C ALA A 102 16.34 2.05 26.29
N ALA A 103 15.96 3.13 26.96
CA ALA A 103 14.95 3.15 28.01
C ALA A 103 13.61 3.65 27.47
N VAL A 104 12.52 2.97 27.83
CA VAL A 104 11.15 3.38 27.50
C VAL A 104 10.54 4.09 28.70
N LEU A 105 10.27 5.37 28.55
CA LEU A 105 9.71 6.23 29.59
C LEU A 105 8.25 6.53 29.29
N TYR A 106 7.39 6.44 30.30
CA TYR A 106 5.99 6.81 30.16
C TYR A 106 5.35 7.15 31.51
N SER A 107 4.74 8.34 31.58
CA SER A 107 3.91 8.79 32.70
C SER A 107 4.55 8.59 34.08
N GLY A 108 5.81 9.00 34.23
CA GLY A 108 6.54 8.93 35.50
C GLY A 108 7.23 7.59 35.77
N LYS A 109 7.24 6.66 34.80
CA LYS A 109 7.80 5.31 34.97
C LYS A 109 8.75 4.93 33.85
N VAL A 110 9.77 4.14 34.20
CA VAL A 110 10.57 3.39 33.23
C VAL A 110 9.85 2.06 32.97
N LEU A 111 9.22 1.93 31.79
CA LEU A 111 8.49 0.71 31.43
C LEU A 111 9.42 -0.49 31.21
N GLY A 112 10.63 -0.22 30.71
CA GLY A 112 11.64 -1.25 30.47
C GLY A 112 12.88 -0.68 29.80
N ILE A 113 13.97 -1.44 29.86
CA ILE A 113 15.27 -1.06 29.30
C ILE A 113 15.77 -2.18 28.40
N VAL A 114 16.12 -1.84 27.17
CA VAL A 114 16.55 -2.76 26.12
C VAL A 114 18.05 -2.53 25.84
N PRO A 115 18.94 -3.49 26.16
CA PRO A 115 20.34 -3.40 25.79
C PRO A 115 20.56 -3.78 24.32
N LYS A 116 21.58 -3.18 23.68
CA LYS A 116 22.02 -3.49 22.32
C LYS A 116 22.53 -4.92 22.21
N THR A 117 22.15 -5.64 21.14
CA THR A 117 22.49 -7.06 20.99
C THR A 117 23.83 -7.23 20.27
N TYR A 118 24.01 -6.60 19.12
CA TYR A 118 25.23 -6.69 18.32
C TYR A 118 26.09 -5.45 18.59
N ILE A 119 27.28 -5.68 19.15
CA ILE A 119 28.22 -4.61 19.53
C ILE A 119 29.32 -4.55 18.45
N PRO A 120 29.32 -3.53 17.58
CA PRO A 120 30.28 -3.44 16.48
C PRO A 120 31.69 -3.16 17.00
N ASN A 121 32.69 -3.81 16.41
CA ASN A 121 34.10 -3.66 16.75
C ASN A 121 35.00 -3.79 15.49
N SER A 122 34.55 -3.22 14.39
CA SER A 122 35.22 -3.22 13.08
C SER A 122 35.29 -1.80 12.53
N ASN A 123 36.36 -1.49 11.80
CA ASN A 123 36.61 -0.19 11.15
C ASN A 123 36.55 0.98 12.16
N GLU A 124 35.63 1.93 11.96
CA GLU A 124 35.44 3.11 12.82
C GLU A 124 34.79 2.79 14.17
N PHE A 125 34.26 1.58 14.36
CA PHE A 125 33.54 1.19 15.57
C PHE A 125 34.41 0.39 16.54
N TYR A 126 34.40 0.81 17.81
CA TYR A 126 35.16 0.19 18.91
C TYR A 126 34.27 -0.14 20.11
N GLU A 127 32.96 -0.36 19.91
CA GLU A 127 32.00 -0.40 21.03
C GLU A 127 32.29 -1.54 22.03
N GLN A 128 32.87 -2.67 21.60
CA GLN A 128 33.24 -3.77 22.52
C GLN A 128 34.32 -3.38 23.54
N ARG A 129 35.03 -2.27 23.30
CA ARG A 129 35.93 -1.69 24.30
C ARG A 129 35.16 -1.23 25.54
N TRP A 130 33.94 -0.74 25.40
CA TRP A 130 33.17 -0.14 26.50
C TRP A 130 31.96 -0.97 26.89
N PHE A 131 31.24 -1.52 25.91
CA PHE A 131 29.92 -2.10 26.10
C PHE A 131 29.92 -3.62 25.96
N CYS A 132 29.13 -4.28 26.79
CA CYS A 132 28.78 -5.68 26.69
C CYS A 132 27.54 -5.86 25.80
N SER A 133 27.45 -7.01 25.14
CA SER A 133 26.25 -7.42 24.42
C SER A 133 25.12 -7.76 25.40
N GLY A 134 23.90 -7.34 25.08
CA GLY A 134 22.67 -7.76 25.75
C GLY A 134 22.23 -9.19 25.43
N ARG A 135 22.89 -9.86 24.47
CA ARG A 135 22.55 -11.22 24.05
C ARG A 135 22.79 -12.22 25.19
N GLY A 136 21.79 -13.06 25.46
CA GLY A 136 21.91 -14.12 26.46
C GLY A 136 21.93 -13.61 27.91
N ILE A 137 21.54 -12.36 28.15
CA ILE A 137 21.39 -11.82 29.51
C ILE A 137 20.39 -12.68 30.29
N GLN A 138 20.78 -13.07 31.51
CA GLN A 138 19.94 -13.92 32.37
C GLN A 138 19.04 -13.06 33.26
N GLU A 139 19.51 -11.86 33.61
CA GLU A 139 18.77 -10.88 34.37
C GLU A 139 17.55 -10.39 33.58
N GLN A 140 16.38 -10.69 34.10
CA GLN A 140 15.10 -10.31 33.50
C GLN A 140 14.56 -8.98 34.02
N PHE A 141 15.06 -8.55 35.18
CA PHE A 141 14.67 -7.33 35.86
C PHE A 141 15.88 -6.74 36.56
N ILE A 142 15.89 -5.42 36.70
CA ILE A 142 16.91 -4.67 37.45
C ILE A 142 16.24 -3.77 38.49
N SER A 143 16.97 -3.37 39.52
CA SER A 143 16.50 -2.40 40.51
C SER A 143 17.14 -1.04 40.27
N ILE A 144 16.33 -0.01 40.03
CA ILE A 144 16.77 1.40 39.96
C ILE A 144 15.93 2.20 40.94
N ASN A 145 16.57 2.87 41.90
CA ASN A 145 15.90 3.64 42.96
C ASN A 145 14.80 2.86 43.72
N GLY A 146 14.98 1.54 43.88
CA GLY A 146 14.02 0.67 44.56
C GLY A 146 12.88 0.15 43.67
N GLU A 147 12.78 0.59 42.41
CA GLU A 147 11.80 0.09 41.45
C GLU A 147 12.35 -1.10 40.66
N THR A 148 11.52 -2.12 40.46
CA THR A 148 11.84 -3.29 39.63
C THR A 148 11.47 -3.02 38.18
N ILE A 149 12.47 -2.91 37.31
CA ILE A 149 12.31 -2.54 35.91
C ILE A 149 12.64 -3.74 35.00
N PRO A 150 11.78 -4.08 34.02
CA PRO A 150 12.09 -5.08 33.01
C PRO A 150 13.35 -4.74 32.22
N PHE A 151 14.24 -5.72 32.04
CA PHE A 151 15.48 -5.55 31.31
C PHE A 151 15.69 -6.71 30.34
N GLY A 152 15.99 -6.42 29.06
CA GLY A 152 16.33 -7.45 28.08
C GLY A 152 16.04 -7.10 26.63
N CYS A 153 16.54 -7.91 25.70
CA CYS A 153 16.44 -7.70 24.25
C CYS A 153 15.06 -8.09 23.67
N GLY A 154 14.25 -8.86 24.41
CA GLY A 154 12.99 -9.44 23.95
C GLY A 154 11.73 -8.73 24.48
N LEU A 155 11.83 -7.43 24.81
CA LEU A 155 10.69 -6.69 25.37
C LEU A 155 9.78 -6.15 24.26
N ILE A 156 8.47 -6.40 24.40
CA ILE A 156 7.41 -5.85 23.56
C ILE A 156 6.50 -5.00 24.43
N PHE A 157 6.35 -3.73 24.11
CA PHE A 157 5.53 -2.79 24.86
C PHE A 157 4.16 -2.67 24.21
N LYS A 158 3.08 -2.96 24.95
CA LYS A 158 1.71 -3.04 24.43
C LYS A 158 0.77 -2.13 25.19
N ASP A 159 0.00 -1.32 24.47
CA ASP A 159 -1.11 -0.57 25.08
C ASP A 159 -2.30 -1.51 25.33
N LYS A 160 -2.77 -1.60 26.58
CA LYS A 160 -3.94 -2.43 26.95
C LYS A 160 -5.22 -2.00 26.22
N HIS A 161 -5.36 -0.71 25.92
CA HIS A 161 -6.57 -0.15 25.34
C HIS A 161 -6.55 -0.10 23.82
N VAL A 162 -5.38 -0.28 23.20
CA VAL A 162 -5.20 -0.32 21.74
C VAL A 162 -4.31 -1.53 21.44
N PRO A 163 -4.87 -2.74 21.34
CA PRO A 163 -4.08 -3.97 21.24
C PRO A 163 -3.08 -4.02 20.08
N LEU A 164 -3.38 -3.30 18.99
CA LEU A 164 -2.49 -3.17 17.82
C LEU A 164 -1.32 -2.22 18.06
N PHE A 165 -1.41 -1.33 19.04
CA PHE A 165 -0.29 -0.51 19.43
C PHE A 165 0.66 -1.34 20.31
N ARG A 166 1.58 -2.02 19.63
CA ARG A 166 2.61 -2.87 20.23
C ARG A 166 3.94 -2.67 19.50
N PHE A 167 4.97 -2.31 20.25
CA PHE A 167 6.27 -1.96 19.70
C PHE A 167 7.43 -2.70 20.38
N GLY A 168 8.48 -2.97 19.61
CA GLY A 168 9.75 -3.51 20.08
C GLY A 168 10.90 -2.56 19.73
N ILE A 169 12.08 -2.80 20.32
CA ILE A 169 13.27 -1.96 20.12
C ILE A 169 14.46 -2.85 19.75
N GLU A 170 15.22 -2.40 18.76
CA GLU A 170 16.58 -2.89 18.48
C GLU A 170 17.49 -1.68 18.28
N ILE A 171 18.80 -1.76 18.52
CA ILE A 171 19.66 -0.57 18.57
C ILE A 171 20.73 -0.62 17.48
N CYS A 172 20.73 0.38 16.60
CA CYS A 172 21.72 0.56 15.53
C CYS A 172 22.09 -0.77 14.87
N GLU A 173 23.37 -1.17 14.96
CA GLU A 173 24.00 -2.38 14.39
C GLU A 173 23.13 -3.65 14.43
N ASP A 174 22.22 -3.76 15.39
CA ASP A 174 21.19 -4.80 15.42
C ASP A 174 20.47 -5.00 14.07
N LEU A 175 20.13 -3.94 13.33
CA LEU A 175 19.52 -4.01 11.99
C LEU A 175 20.49 -4.52 10.90
N TRP A 176 21.78 -4.31 11.06
CA TRP A 176 22.82 -4.67 10.09
C TRP A 176 23.18 -6.16 10.16
N SER A 177 22.82 -6.81 11.27
CA SER A 177 23.02 -8.23 11.47
C SER A 177 22.21 -9.08 10.48
N PRO A 178 22.74 -10.22 9.99
CA PRO A 178 21.97 -11.18 9.21
C PRO A 178 20.71 -11.71 9.92
N LEU A 179 20.69 -11.68 11.27
CA LEU A 179 19.53 -12.04 12.07
C LEU A 179 19.22 -10.94 13.10
N PRO A 180 18.51 -9.87 12.68
CA PRO A 180 18.17 -8.75 13.54
C PRO A 180 17.20 -9.16 14.66
N PRO A 181 17.32 -8.57 15.87
CA PRO A 181 16.32 -8.72 16.94
C PRO A 181 14.89 -8.40 16.50
N SER A 182 14.70 -7.43 15.61
CA SER A 182 13.41 -7.02 15.05
C SER A 182 12.66 -8.15 14.37
N THR A 183 13.36 -9.12 13.75
CA THR A 183 12.72 -10.32 13.21
C THR A 183 11.99 -11.07 14.32
N LYS A 184 12.67 -11.40 15.42
CA LYS A 184 12.04 -12.08 16.54
C LYS A 184 10.94 -11.22 17.16
N LEU A 185 11.20 -9.94 17.43
CA LEU A 185 10.22 -9.03 18.04
C LEU A 185 8.92 -8.96 17.20
N SER A 186 9.05 -8.93 15.87
CA SER A 186 7.92 -8.93 14.96
C SER A 186 7.09 -10.22 15.06
N LEU A 187 7.76 -11.38 15.13
CA LEU A 187 7.12 -12.70 15.29
C LEU A 187 6.42 -12.82 16.66
N GLY A 188 6.94 -12.13 17.69
CA GLY A 188 6.27 -11.97 18.99
C GLY A 188 5.08 -11.03 19.01
N GLY A 189 4.78 -10.41 17.87
CA GLY A 189 3.64 -9.54 17.67
C GLY A 189 3.98 -8.06 17.58
N ALA A 190 5.21 -7.58 17.79
CA ALA A 190 5.50 -6.15 17.61
C ALA A 190 5.13 -5.70 16.19
N LEU A 191 4.24 -4.71 16.06
CA LEU A 191 3.83 -4.11 14.77
C LEU A 191 4.67 -2.88 14.44
N ILE A 192 5.34 -2.30 15.44
CA ILE A 192 6.27 -1.20 15.28
C ILE A 192 7.64 -1.64 15.81
N ILE A 193 8.69 -1.40 15.04
CA ILE A 193 10.08 -1.56 15.45
C ILE A 193 10.70 -0.17 15.55
N ALA A 194 11.25 0.17 16.71
CA ALA A 194 11.97 1.40 16.93
C ALA A 194 13.48 1.12 16.96
N ASN A 195 14.24 1.88 16.16
CA ASN A 195 15.69 1.79 16.06
C ASN A 195 16.35 3.13 16.43
N PRO A 196 16.71 3.34 17.72
CA PRO A 196 17.65 4.37 18.08
C PRO A 196 19.02 4.02 17.51
N SER A 197 19.61 4.96 16.77
CA SER A 197 20.87 4.75 16.04
C SER A 197 21.87 5.86 16.27
N ALA A 198 23.15 5.56 16.09
CA ALA A 198 24.22 6.52 15.86
C ALA A 198 25.04 6.05 14.66
N SER A 199 24.43 6.15 13.47
CA SER A 199 25.07 5.74 12.22
C SER A 199 25.81 6.92 11.62
N ASN A 200 27.15 6.88 11.65
CA ASN A 200 27.98 7.85 10.95
C ASN A 200 27.67 7.86 9.44
N GLU A 201 27.93 9.00 8.81
CA GLU A 201 27.75 9.22 7.38
C GLU A 201 29.00 8.82 6.59
N LEU A 202 28.76 8.10 5.50
CA LEU A 202 29.73 7.80 4.44
C LEU A 202 29.03 8.04 3.09
N VAL A 203 29.80 8.29 2.03
CA VAL A 203 29.23 8.45 0.67
C VAL A 203 28.41 7.21 0.29
N GLY A 204 27.16 7.40 -0.13
CA GLY A 204 26.22 6.32 -0.50
C GLY A 204 25.55 5.58 0.67
N LYS A 205 26.00 5.77 1.91
CA LYS A 205 25.47 5.02 3.07
C LYS A 205 24.00 5.35 3.39
N SER A 206 23.50 6.53 3.02
CA SER A 206 22.09 6.86 3.20
C SER A 206 21.16 5.97 2.37
N ASP A 207 21.53 5.66 1.14
CA ASP A 207 20.69 4.83 0.27
C ASP A 207 20.74 3.38 0.72
N TYR A 208 21.93 2.89 1.13
CA TYR A 208 22.07 1.58 1.76
C TYR A 208 21.25 1.46 3.05
N ARG A 209 21.28 2.49 3.90
CA ARG A 209 20.48 2.55 5.14
C ARG A 209 18.99 2.54 4.83
N LYS A 210 18.51 3.33 3.85
CA LYS A 210 17.10 3.29 3.40
C LYS A 210 16.71 1.92 2.88
N ALA A 211 17.59 1.25 2.13
CA ALA A 211 17.35 -0.10 1.63
C ALA A 211 17.20 -1.11 2.78
N LEU A 212 18.09 -1.07 3.79
CA LEU A 212 17.99 -1.93 4.97
C LEU A 212 16.70 -1.68 5.76
N THR A 213 16.35 -0.42 6.05
CA THR A 213 15.13 -0.09 6.80
C THR A 213 13.87 -0.45 6.02
N SER A 214 13.84 -0.19 4.70
CA SER A 214 12.74 -0.58 3.81
C SER A 214 12.57 -2.11 3.82
N GLN A 215 13.64 -2.85 3.52
CA GLN A 215 13.60 -4.31 3.45
C GLN A 215 13.20 -4.93 4.79
N GLN A 216 13.72 -4.43 5.91
CA GLN A 216 13.39 -4.97 7.21
C GLN A 216 11.93 -4.67 7.61
N SER A 217 11.42 -3.47 7.31
CA SER A 217 10.00 -3.15 7.52
C SER A 217 9.07 -4.06 6.71
N ALA A 218 9.44 -4.39 5.46
CA ALA A 218 8.69 -5.30 4.60
C ALA A 218 8.74 -6.75 5.09
N ARG A 219 9.94 -7.28 5.39
CA ARG A 219 10.12 -8.65 5.89
C ARG A 219 9.37 -8.91 7.20
N CYS A 220 9.37 -7.92 8.09
CA CYS A 220 8.66 -7.99 9.37
C CYS A 220 7.16 -7.66 9.26
N MET A 221 6.68 -7.21 8.09
CA MET A 221 5.34 -6.61 7.90
C MET A 221 5.00 -5.70 9.08
N ALA A 222 5.87 -4.72 9.30
CA ALA A 222 5.86 -3.82 10.44
C ALA A 222 6.14 -2.39 9.99
N ALA A 223 5.82 -1.44 10.86
CA ALA A 223 6.42 -0.12 10.79
C ALA A 223 7.83 -0.14 11.37
N TYR A 224 8.72 0.64 10.77
CA TYR A 224 10.10 0.77 11.20
C TYR A 224 10.43 2.26 11.38
N ALA A 225 10.65 2.66 12.63
CA ALA A 225 11.00 4.02 13.01
C ALA A 225 12.50 4.07 13.33
N TYR A 226 13.23 4.94 12.64
CA TYR A 226 14.68 5.03 12.73
C TYR A 226 15.09 6.47 13.04
N ALA A 227 15.89 6.66 14.09
CA ALA A 227 16.42 7.96 14.46
C ALA A 227 17.93 7.84 14.69
N SER A 228 18.74 8.42 13.80
CA SER A 228 20.20 8.45 13.96
C SER A 228 20.68 9.71 14.65
N ALA A 229 21.79 9.63 15.38
CA ALA A 229 22.52 10.80 15.87
C ALA A 229 22.83 11.78 14.72
N GLY A 230 22.86 13.06 15.05
CA GLY A 230 23.03 14.18 14.11
C GLY A 230 24.23 15.07 14.43
N PRO A 231 24.31 16.24 13.76
CA PRO A 231 25.33 17.23 14.03
C PRO A 231 25.39 17.60 15.52
N GLY A 232 26.59 17.60 16.09
CA GLY A 232 26.84 17.85 17.52
C GLY A 232 27.59 16.71 18.22
N GLU A 233 27.53 15.50 17.66
CA GLU A 233 28.49 14.44 17.99
C GLU A 233 29.94 14.87 17.66
N SER A 234 30.91 14.25 18.33
CA SER A 234 32.33 14.52 18.13
C SER A 234 32.74 14.17 16.70
N THR A 235 33.42 15.12 16.05
CA THR A 235 33.94 14.98 14.69
C THR A 235 35.43 14.62 14.67
N THR A 236 35.93 13.99 15.74
CA THR A 236 37.33 13.53 15.81
C THR A 236 37.68 12.68 14.60
N ASP A 237 36.80 11.75 14.21
CA ASP A 237 37.05 10.82 13.10
C ASP A 237 35.81 10.57 12.20
N THR A 238 34.59 10.85 12.68
CA THR A 238 33.34 10.54 11.96
C THR A 238 32.33 11.69 12.02
N VAL A 239 31.39 11.73 11.07
CA VAL A 239 30.33 12.74 11.00
C VAL A 239 28.96 12.06 11.08
N TYR A 240 28.00 12.70 11.75
CA TYR A 240 26.66 12.18 11.95
C TYR A 240 25.63 13.12 11.33
N GLY A 241 24.81 12.58 10.43
CA GLY A 241 23.90 13.36 9.58
C GLY A 241 22.49 13.52 10.12
N GLY A 242 22.10 12.81 11.18
CA GLY A 242 20.78 12.99 11.78
C GLY A 242 19.64 12.44 10.92
N HIS A 243 19.81 11.22 10.40
CA HIS A 243 18.80 10.63 9.52
C HIS A 243 17.59 10.12 10.31
N ALA A 244 16.43 10.71 10.03
CA ALA A 244 15.14 10.34 10.60
C ALA A 244 14.29 9.64 9.51
N LEU A 245 13.83 8.41 9.75
CA LEU A 245 13.05 7.65 8.77
C LEU A 245 11.86 6.96 9.43
N ILE A 246 10.72 6.91 8.74
CA ILE A 246 9.57 6.11 9.10
C ILE A 246 9.13 5.31 7.89
N PHE A 247 9.23 3.99 7.97
CA PHE A 247 8.74 3.04 6.96
C PHE A 247 7.52 2.27 7.46
N GLU A 248 6.67 1.84 6.54
CA GLU A 248 5.53 0.95 6.76
C GLU A 248 5.54 -0.12 5.67
N ASN A 249 5.84 -1.37 6.04
CA ASN A 249 5.83 -2.52 5.12
C ASN A 249 6.55 -2.24 3.77
N GLY A 250 7.79 -1.77 3.84
CA GLY A 250 8.63 -1.42 2.68
C GLY A 250 8.48 0.01 2.17
N HIS A 251 7.37 0.69 2.48
CA HIS A 251 7.07 2.01 1.95
C HIS A 251 7.55 3.13 2.88
N LEU A 252 8.25 4.12 2.32
CA LEU A 252 8.68 5.30 3.06
C LEU A 252 7.48 6.21 3.32
N LEU A 253 7.18 6.49 4.59
CA LEU A 253 6.13 7.43 4.98
C LEU A 253 6.67 8.84 5.26
N ALA A 254 7.85 8.93 5.88
CA ALA A 254 8.50 10.21 6.17
C ALA A 254 10.03 10.06 6.25
N GLU A 255 10.73 11.07 5.74
CA GLU A 255 12.20 11.18 5.76
C GLU A 255 12.61 12.58 6.26
N GLY A 256 13.64 12.59 7.10
CA GLY A 256 14.31 13.76 7.68
C GLY A 256 15.34 14.35 6.75
N ASP A 257 15.38 15.68 6.66
CA ASP A 257 16.52 16.36 6.05
C ASP A 257 17.77 16.06 6.88
N ARG A 258 18.83 15.60 6.24
CA ARG A 258 20.11 15.34 6.91
C ARG A 258 20.91 16.63 7.10
N PHE A 259 21.90 16.56 8.00
CA PHE A 259 22.87 17.61 8.30
C PHE A 259 22.25 18.90 8.85
N GLN A 260 21.17 18.78 9.62
CA GLN A 260 20.54 19.90 10.32
C GLN A 260 21.20 20.11 11.69
N TRP A 261 21.61 21.35 11.99
CA TRP A 261 22.24 21.69 13.28
C TRP A 261 21.23 21.86 14.42
N ASP A 262 20.07 22.40 14.08
CA ASP A 262 18.97 22.59 15.02
C ASP A 262 18.22 21.28 15.27
N ASN A 263 17.55 21.22 16.41
CA ASN A 263 16.62 20.15 16.74
C ASN A 263 15.63 19.94 15.58
N SER A 264 15.51 18.70 15.11
CA SER A 264 14.58 18.35 14.03
C SER A 264 13.84 17.06 14.34
N TYR A 265 12.72 16.84 13.66
CA TYR A 265 11.96 15.61 13.77
C TYR A 265 11.13 15.37 12.51
N LYS A 266 10.68 14.12 12.34
CA LYS A 266 9.65 13.75 11.36
C LYS A 266 8.59 12.89 12.01
N ALA A 267 7.35 13.09 11.56
CA ALA A 267 6.17 12.44 12.08
C ALA A 267 5.39 11.80 10.92
N ALA A 268 4.85 10.60 11.14
CA ALA A 268 3.93 9.97 10.21
C ALA A 268 2.89 9.12 10.96
N ASP A 269 1.69 9.01 10.39
CA ASP A 269 0.65 8.14 10.90
C ASP A 269 0.73 6.76 10.23
N VAL A 270 1.19 5.77 10.99
CA VAL A 270 1.26 4.35 10.59
C VAL A 270 -0.10 3.68 10.76
N ASP A 271 -0.46 2.83 9.82
CA ASP A 271 -1.69 2.03 9.81
C ASP A 271 -1.47 0.64 10.43
N LEU A 272 -1.88 0.46 11.68
CA LEU A 272 -1.65 -0.81 12.39
C LEU A 272 -2.60 -1.93 11.95
N GLU A 273 -3.78 -1.58 11.44
CA GLU A 273 -4.73 -2.56 10.88
C GLU A 273 -4.21 -3.09 9.54
N PHE A 274 -3.60 -2.24 8.71
CA PHE A 274 -2.94 -2.70 7.47
C PHE A 274 -1.82 -3.69 7.78
N LEU A 275 -0.95 -3.37 8.74
CA LEU A 275 0.15 -4.28 9.12
C LEU A 275 -0.36 -5.61 9.67
N GLU A 276 -1.44 -5.59 10.46
CA GLU A 276 -2.07 -6.83 10.92
C GLU A 276 -2.72 -7.62 9.77
N HIS A 277 -3.39 -6.94 8.83
CA HIS A 277 -3.97 -7.55 7.64
C HIS A 277 -2.92 -8.24 6.76
N GLU A 278 -1.76 -7.61 6.54
CA GLU A 278 -0.66 -8.22 5.78
C GLU A 278 -0.16 -9.50 6.45
N ARG A 279 -0.05 -9.51 7.79
CA ARG A 279 0.35 -10.71 8.55
C ARG A 279 -0.72 -11.81 8.48
N LEU A 280 -2.01 -11.45 8.59
CA LEU A 280 -3.12 -12.41 8.49
C LEU A 280 -3.14 -13.13 7.13
N ASN A 281 -2.75 -12.44 6.06
CA ASN A 281 -2.70 -12.99 4.71
C ASN A 281 -1.36 -13.66 4.36
N SER A 282 -0.40 -13.69 5.28
CA SER A 282 0.94 -14.24 5.05
C SER A 282 1.10 -15.60 5.72
N SER A 283 0.97 -16.67 4.93
CA SER A 283 1.17 -18.03 5.42
C SER A 283 2.60 -18.27 5.91
N SER A 284 3.59 -17.69 5.24
CA SER A 284 5.01 -17.82 5.62
C SER A 284 5.30 -17.14 6.95
N PHE A 285 4.63 -16.02 7.28
CA PHE A 285 4.75 -15.39 8.59
C PHE A 285 4.19 -16.30 9.69
N SER A 286 2.96 -16.81 9.51
CA SER A 286 2.34 -17.72 10.47
C SER A 286 3.17 -18.99 10.70
N GLN A 287 3.66 -19.62 9.62
CA GLN A 287 4.55 -20.78 9.71
C GLN A 287 5.86 -20.46 10.43
N THR A 288 6.43 -19.27 10.20
CA THR A 288 7.66 -18.86 10.89
C THR A 288 7.42 -18.66 12.39
N VAL A 289 6.27 -18.10 12.79
CA VAL A 289 5.89 -17.98 14.20
C VAL A 289 5.80 -19.36 14.87
N GLU A 290 5.19 -20.34 14.20
CA GLU A 290 5.08 -21.72 14.69
C GLU A 290 6.46 -22.39 14.83
N MET A 291 7.35 -22.22 13.85
CA MET A 291 8.69 -22.83 13.84
C MET A 291 9.64 -22.22 14.88
N GLU A 292 9.65 -20.89 15.01
CA GLU A 292 10.62 -20.18 15.86
C GLU A 292 10.17 -20.08 17.32
N ASN A 293 8.87 -20.27 17.60
CA ASN A 293 8.25 -20.18 18.93
C ASN A 293 8.78 -18.99 19.79
N PRO A 294 8.60 -17.75 19.31
CA PRO A 294 9.24 -16.58 19.89
C PRO A 294 8.82 -16.28 21.34
N GLY A 295 7.65 -16.79 21.77
CA GLY A 295 7.07 -16.57 23.10
C GLY A 295 7.92 -17.05 24.27
N GLN A 296 8.87 -17.98 24.07
CA GLN A 296 9.76 -18.44 25.14
C GLN A 296 10.77 -17.37 25.59
N ASN A 297 11.18 -16.48 24.69
CA ASN A 297 12.28 -15.53 24.92
C ASN A 297 11.82 -14.06 24.88
N GLN A 298 10.51 -13.84 24.89
CA GLN A 298 9.93 -12.51 24.77
C GLN A 298 8.93 -12.23 25.88
N ARG A 299 8.85 -10.94 26.23
CA ARG A 299 7.98 -10.48 27.30
C ARG A 299 7.17 -9.29 26.82
N THR A 300 5.86 -9.41 26.98
CA THR A 300 4.97 -8.27 26.80
C THR A 300 4.91 -7.44 28.08
N ILE A 301 5.26 -6.16 27.98
CA ILE A 301 5.11 -5.15 29.00
C ILE A 301 3.87 -4.32 28.66
N GLU A 302 2.85 -4.44 29.48
CA GLU A 302 1.60 -3.72 29.24
C GLU A 302 1.60 -2.35 29.94
N PHE A 303 1.08 -1.34 29.26
CA PHE A 303 0.86 0.00 29.81
C PHE A 303 -0.48 0.56 29.32
N CYS A 304 -0.94 1.68 29.92
CA CYS A 304 -2.23 2.29 29.60
C CYS A 304 -2.07 3.76 29.25
N ARG A 305 -2.37 4.13 28.00
CA ARG A 305 -2.44 5.56 27.59
C ARG A 305 -3.69 6.24 28.15
N LYS A 306 -3.57 7.47 28.64
CA LYS A 306 -4.70 8.26 29.18
C LYS A 306 -5.70 8.53 28.04
N SER A 307 -6.99 8.41 28.35
CA SER A 307 -8.07 8.31 27.36
C SER A 307 -8.58 9.63 26.77
N LYS A 308 -8.27 10.78 27.38
CA LYS A 308 -8.87 12.09 27.02
C LYS A 308 -8.44 12.59 25.64
N GLU A 309 -7.15 12.55 25.32
CA GLU A 309 -6.61 13.00 24.03
C GLU A 309 -7.06 12.12 22.86
N THR A 310 -7.35 10.84 23.13
CA THR A 310 -7.82 9.87 22.14
C THR A 310 -9.19 10.23 21.56
N LYS A 311 -10.06 10.89 22.35
CA LYS A 311 -11.41 11.33 21.94
C LYS A 311 -11.37 12.55 21.02
N GLU A 312 -10.39 13.42 21.17
CA GLU A 312 -10.25 14.63 20.34
C GLU A 312 -9.70 14.28 18.95
N ARG A 313 -8.63 13.47 18.88
CA ARG A 313 -8.14 12.89 17.61
C ARG A 313 -9.14 11.98 16.90
N LEU A 314 -10.11 11.43 17.63
CA LEU A 314 -11.21 10.65 17.04
C LEU A 314 -12.19 11.53 16.27
N ARG A 315 -12.33 12.81 16.64
CA ARG A 315 -13.31 13.73 16.05
C ARG A 315 -12.81 14.36 14.74
N ASN A 316 -11.49 14.52 14.57
CA ASN A 316 -10.90 15.03 13.34
C ASN A 316 -9.50 14.40 13.09
N PRO A 317 -9.43 13.20 12.49
CA PRO A 317 -8.16 12.54 12.21
C PRO A 317 -7.55 13.14 10.95
N ARG A 318 -6.92 14.33 11.05
CA ARG A 318 -6.02 14.76 9.97
C ARG A 318 -4.78 13.88 10.05
N LEU A 319 -4.69 12.91 9.14
CA LEU A 319 -3.58 11.98 9.10
C LEU A 319 -2.33 12.66 8.54
N LEU A 320 -1.19 12.49 9.20
CA LEU A 320 0.14 12.85 8.68
C LEU A 320 0.63 11.74 7.75
N ARG A 321 -0.11 11.54 6.65
CA ARG A 321 0.30 10.71 5.52
C ARG A 321 -0.44 11.15 4.28
N THR A 322 0.17 10.95 3.12
CA THR A 322 -0.48 11.16 1.83
C THR A 322 -1.43 10.02 1.54
N ILE A 323 -2.69 10.33 1.23
CA ILE A 323 -3.67 9.35 0.77
C ILE A 323 -3.87 9.59 -0.73
N ASN A 324 -3.37 8.69 -1.56
CA ASN A 324 -3.47 8.80 -3.01
C ASN A 324 -4.91 8.51 -3.45
N PRO A 325 -5.62 9.45 -4.12
CA PRO A 325 -6.97 9.19 -4.66
C PRO A 325 -6.99 8.12 -5.76
N GLN A 326 -5.85 7.80 -6.38
CA GLN A 326 -5.71 6.77 -7.42
C GLN A 326 -4.68 5.71 -6.97
N PRO A 327 -5.02 4.83 -6.02
CA PRO A 327 -4.04 3.94 -5.38
C PRO A 327 -3.40 2.90 -6.31
N PHE A 328 -4.00 2.65 -7.48
CA PHE A 328 -3.41 1.79 -8.52
C PHE A 328 -2.50 2.54 -9.51
N VAL A 329 -2.41 3.86 -9.42
CA VAL A 329 -1.65 4.71 -10.34
C VAL A 329 -0.49 5.36 -9.56
N PRO A 330 0.77 5.07 -9.93
CA PRO A 330 1.92 5.75 -9.34
C PRO A 330 1.87 7.26 -9.55
N SER A 331 2.18 8.04 -8.52
CA SER A 331 2.12 9.50 -8.58
C SER A 331 3.26 10.13 -9.38
N SER A 332 4.44 9.50 -9.40
CA SER A 332 5.59 10.01 -10.15
C SER A 332 5.50 9.60 -11.63
N LEU A 333 5.95 10.48 -12.53
CA LEU A 333 5.92 10.17 -13.97
C LEU A 333 6.83 9.00 -14.30
N GLN A 334 8.03 8.97 -13.73
CA GLN A 334 8.99 7.90 -13.96
C GLN A 334 8.46 6.55 -13.49
N ASP A 335 8.00 6.44 -12.23
CA ASP A 335 7.46 5.18 -11.70
C ASP A 335 6.24 4.73 -12.52
N ARG A 336 5.39 5.68 -12.96
CA ARG A 336 4.24 5.35 -13.80
C ARG A 336 4.66 4.78 -15.15
N THR A 337 5.65 5.36 -15.82
CA THR A 337 6.17 4.81 -17.08
C THR A 337 6.71 3.39 -16.88
N GLU A 338 7.56 3.19 -15.87
CA GLU A 338 8.13 1.87 -15.55
C GLU A 338 7.03 0.84 -15.23
N ARG A 339 6.01 1.22 -14.46
CA ARG A 339 4.87 0.32 -14.15
C ARG A 339 3.98 0.04 -15.35
N CYS A 340 3.73 1.03 -16.22
CA CYS A 340 2.97 0.81 -17.45
C CYS A 340 3.68 -0.17 -18.38
N GLU A 341 5.00 -0.06 -18.51
CA GLU A 341 5.81 -1.00 -19.29
C GLU A 341 5.74 -2.43 -18.72
N GLU A 342 5.88 -2.57 -17.40
CA GLU A 342 5.79 -3.86 -16.70
C GLU A 342 4.40 -4.50 -16.90
N ILE A 343 3.32 -3.73 -16.68
CA ILE A 343 1.95 -4.21 -16.81
C ILE A 343 1.65 -4.64 -18.24
N PHE A 344 2.01 -3.81 -19.23
CA PHE A 344 1.81 -4.14 -20.64
C PHE A 344 2.60 -5.40 -21.04
N SER A 345 3.81 -5.57 -20.49
CA SER A 345 4.63 -6.77 -20.68
C SER A 345 3.98 -8.01 -20.05
N ILE A 346 3.39 -7.91 -18.86
CA ILE A 346 2.65 -9.01 -18.23
C ILE A 346 1.45 -9.42 -19.09
N GLN A 347 0.64 -8.45 -19.53
CA GLN A 347 -0.56 -8.71 -20.34
C GLN A 347 -0.20 -9.40 -21.66
N SER A 348 0.74 -8.82 -22.42
CA SER A 348 1.15 -9.32 -23.73
C SER A 348 1.85 -10.68 -23.65
N THR A 349 2.72 -10.88 -22.65
CA THR A 349 3.40 -12.17 -22.42
C THR A 349 2.41 -13.25 -21.97
N GLY A 350 1.42 -12.90 -21.15
CA GLY A 350 0.35 -13.81 -20.74
C GLY A 350 -0.46 -14.33 -21.94
N LEU A 351 -0.89 -13.42 -22.82
CA LEU A 351 -1.60 -13.79 -24.05
C LEU A 351 -0.70 -14.58 -25.02
N ALA A 352 0.53 -14.13 -25.27
CA ALA A 352 1.49 -14.85 -26.12
C ALA A 352 1.72 -16.29 -25.60
N SER A 353 1.87 -16.45 -24.30
CA SER A 353 1.99 -17.76 -23.67
C SER A 353 0.75 -18.61 -23.92
N ARG A 354 -0.45 -18.07 -23.75
CA ARG A 354 -1.70 -18.79 -24.04
C ARG A 354 -1.72 -19.28 -25.49
N LEU A 355 -1.53 -18.39 -26.46
CA LEU A 355 -1.58 -18.70 -27.90
C LEU A 355 -0.55 -19.78 -28.29
N ARG A 356 0.68 -19.66 -27.77
CA ARG A 356 1.74 -20.64 -28.01
C ARG A 356 1.36 -22.04 -27.52
N HIS A 357 0.82 -22.16 -26.31
CA HIS A 357 0.46 -23.46 -25.72
C HIS A 357 -0.69 -24.17 -26.44
N ILE A 358 -1.66 -23.40 -26.96
CA ILE A 358 -2.79 -23.97 -27.70
C ILE A 358 -2.54 -24.04 -29.21
N HIS A 359 -1.32 -23.71 -29.66
CA HIS A 359 -0.93 -23.63 -31.07
C HIS A 359 -1.86 -22.77 -31.94
N CYS A 360 -2.46 -21.73 -31.34
CA CYS A 360 -3.45 -20.90 -32.01
C CYS A 360 -2.79 -19.68 -32.64
N LYS A 361 -3.10 -19.46 -33.92
CA LYS A 361 -2.60 -18.33 -34.72
C LYS A 361 -3.68 -17.31 -35.06
N ASN A 362 -4.94 -17.62 -34.74
CA ASN A 362 -6.08 -16.80 -35.07
C ASN A 362 -6.80 -16.34 -33.79
N VAL A 363 -7.09 -15.06 -33.68
CA VAL A 363 -7.83 -14.49 -32.55
C VAL A 363 -8.95 -13.60 -33.04
N VAL A 364 -10.03 -13.56 -32.27
CA VAL A 364 -11.21 -12.73 -32.53
C VAL A 364 -11.33 -11.69 -31.43
N LEU A 365 -11.50 -10.43 -31.81
CA LEU A 365 -11.63 -9.32 -30.88
C LEU A 365 -12.79 -8.40 -31.29
N GLY A 366 -13.71 -8.15 -30.35
CA GLY A 366 -14.73 -7.11 -30.49
C GLY A 366 -14.14 -5.74 -30.18
N LEU A 367 -14.20 -4.81 -31.13
CA LEU A 367 -13.72 -3.43 -30.99
C LEU A 367 -14.90 -2.45 -30.95
N SER A 368 -15.13 -1.87 -29.78
CA SER A 368 -16.12 -0.80 -29.60
C SER A 368 -15.56 0.59 -29.91
N GLY A 369 -14.23 0.75 -29.92
CA GLY A 369 -13.58 2.07 -29.96
C GLY A 369 -13.45 2.72 -28.58
N GLY A 370 -13.86 2.02 -27.51
CA GLY A 370 -13.60 2.41 -26.12
C GLY A 370 -12.22 1.99 -25.63
N LEU A 371 -11.82 2.56 -24.49
CA LEU A 371 -10.50 2.37 -23.85
C LEU A 371 -10.12 0.89 -23.66
N ASP A 372 -11.00 0.05 -23.13
CA ASP A 372 -10.63 -1.32 -22.74
C ASP A 372 -10.42 -2.22 -23.96
N SER A 373 -11.30 -2.11 -24.96
CA SER A 373 -11.14 -2.83 -26.23
C SER A 373 -9.89 -2.37 -27.00
N THR A 374 -9.54 -1.09 -26.88
CA THR A 374 -8.32 -0.53 -27.45
C THR A 374 -7.09 -1.09 -26.74
N LEU A 375 -7.06 -1.12 -25.41
CA LEU A 375 -5.96 -1.75 -24.66
C LEU A 375 -5.82 -3.23 -25.02
N ALA A 376 -6.92 -3.97 -25.13
CA ALA A 376 -6.90 -5.38 -25.52
C ALA A 376 -6.33 -5.59 -26.94
N LEU A 377 -6.63 -4.69 -27.88
CA LEU A 377 -6.04 -4.68 -29.21
C LEU A 377 -4.53 -4.51 -29.16
N LEU A 378 -4.07 -3.46 -28.46
CA LEU A 378 -2.64 -3.14 -28.34
C LEU A 378 -1.85 -4.30 -27.71
N VAL A 379 -2.40 -4.88 -26.63
CA VAL A 379 -1.83 -6.07 -25.98
C VAL A 379 -1.76 -7.26 -26.94
N THR A 380 -2.80 -7.46 -27.76
CA THR A 380 -2.87 -8.57 -28.72
C THR A 380 -1.85 -8.40 -29.84
N VAL A 381 -1.70 -7.18 -30.36
CA VAL A 381 -0.68 -6.86 -31.36
C VAL A 381 0.72 -7.14 -30.81
N GLU A 382 1.00 -6.72 -29.57
CA GLU A 382 2.28 -7.00 -28.92
C GLU A 382 2.50 -8.50 -28.70
N ALA A 383 1.46 -9.24 -28.30
CA ALA A 383 1.54 -10.70 -28.17
C ALA A 383 1.86 -11.39 -29.49
N PHE A 384 1.30 -10.91 -30.61
CA PHE A 384 1.59 -11.42 -31.95
C PHE A 384 3.04 -11.14 -32.35
N LYS A 385 3.54 -9.92 -32.09
CA LYS A 385 4.95 -9.56 -32.31
C LYS A 385 5.89 -10.50 -31.54
N LYS A 386 5.61 -10.79 -30.26
CA LYS A 386 6.43 -11.69 -29.43
C LYS A 386 6.50 -13.13 -29.95
N LEU A 387 5.54 -13.56 -30.77
CA LEU A 387 5.46 -14.91 -31.33
C LEU A 387 5.80 -14.97 -32.82
N ASP A 388 6.22 -13.85 -33.43
CA ASP A 388 6.37 -13.70 -34.88
C ASP A 388 5.12 -14.17 -35.66
N LEU A 389 3.93 -13.89 -35.13
CA LEU A 389 2.66 -14.19 -35.80
C LEU A 389 2.26 -13.07 -36.76
N ASN A 390 1.65 -13.46 -37.89
CA ASN A 390 1.12 -12.50 -38.85
C ASN A 390 -0.16 -11.85 -38.30
N LEU A 391 -0.24 -10.51 -38.35
CA LEU A 391 -1.43 -9.75 -37.95
C LEU A 391 -2.69 -10.10 -38.77
N SER A 392 -2.55 -10.78 -39.91
CA SER A 392 -3.69 -11.36 -40.64
C SER A 392 -4.48 -12.39 -39.83
N GLY A 393 -3.90 -12.95 -38.76
CA GLY A 393 -4.59 -13.82 -37.80
C GLY A 393 -5.35 -13.06 -36.70
N LEU A 394 -5.31 -11.72 -36.68
CA LEU A 394 -6.06 -10.89 -35.75
C LEU A 394 -7.32 -10.37 -36.45
N HIS A 395 -8.46 -10.96 -36.09
CA HIS A 395 -9.76 -10.65 -36.69
C HIS A 395 -10.58 -9.73 -35.79
N CYS A 396 -10.66 -8.46 -36.17
CA CYS A 396 -11.38 -7.45 -35.41
C CYS A 396 -12.81 -7.25 -35.94
N TYR A 397 -13.76 -7.03 -35.03
CA TYR A 397 -15.15 -6.82 -35.36
C TYR A 397 -15.71 -5.59 -34.65
N THR A 398 -16.24 -4.63 -35.41
CA THR A 398 -17.08 -3.56 -34.86
C THR A 398 -18.55 -3.95 -35.04
N MET A 399 -19.32 -3.95 -33.95
CA MET A 399 -20.67 -4.53 -33.91
C MET A 399 -21.72 -3.50 -33.48
N PRO A 400 -22.07 -2.54 -34.35
CA PRO A 400 -22.96 -1.44 -34.01
C PRO A 400 -24.34 -1.93 -33.60
N GLY A 401 -24.80 -1.44 -32.44
CA GLY A 401 -26.14 -1.70 -31.90
C GLY A 401 -27.03 -0.47 -31.98
N PHE A 402 -28.03 -0.37 -31.10
CA PHE A 402 -28.95 0.78 -31.09
C PHE A 402 -28.32 2.07 -30.54
N GLY A 403 -27.25 1.95 -29.75
CA GLY A 403 -26.56 3.08 -29.09
C GLY A 403 -25.20 3.49 -29.66
N THR A 404 -24.74 2.84 -30.74
CA THR A 404 -23.41 3.12 -31.30
C THR A 404 -23.36 4.48 -31.99
N THR A 405 -22.37 5.30 -31.61
CA THR A 405 -22.15 6.63 -32.21
C THR A 405 -21.19 6.58 -33.40
N GLY A 406 -21.19 7.61 -34.25
CA GLY A 406 -20.28 7.68 -35.39
C GLY A 406 -18.80 7.78 -35.00
N ARG A 407 -18.48 8.48 -33.89
CA ARG A 407 -17.10 8.81 -33.49
C ARG A 407 -16.32 7.60 -32.99
N THR A 408 -16.93 6.75 -32.17
CA THR A 408 -16.27 5.56 -31.61
C THR A 408 -16.07 4.50 -32.69
N LYS A 409 -17.06 4.33 -33.57
CA LYS A 409 -16.94 3.50 -34.77
C LYS A 409 -15.78 3.97 -35.66
N SER A 410 -15.65 5.27 -35.93
CA SER A 410 -14.54 5.78 -36.75
C SER A 410 -13.18 5.53 -36.10
N ASN A 411 -13.04 5.68 -34.78
CA ASN A 411 -11.76 5.45 -34.12
C ASN A 411 -11.31 3.98 -34.18
N ALA A 412 -12.22 3.03 -34.00
CA ALA A 412 -11.90 1.61 -34.11
C ALA A 412 -11.44 1.23 -35.52
N GLN A 413 -12.09 1.79 -36.55
CA GLN A 413 -11.74 1.54 -37.96
C GLN A 413 -10.40 2.18 -38.31
N LEU A 414 -10.23 3.47 -38.02
CA LEU A 414 -8.99 4.20 -38.27
C LEU A 414 -7.80 3.55 -37.57
N LEU A 415 -7.95 3.13 -36.31
CA LEU A 415 -6.87 2.45 -35.59
C LEU A 415 -6.47 1.13 -36.24
N CYS A 416 -7.44 0.33 -36.69
CA CYS A 416 -7.12 -0.91 -37.41
C CYS A 416 -6.47 -0.66 -38.77
N GLU A 417 -6.93 0.37 -39.50
CA GLU A 417 -6.35 0.77 -40.78
C GLU A 417 -4.87 1.19 -40.62
N GLU A 418 -4.56 2.04 -39.66
CA GLU A 418 -3.18 2.47 -39.37
C GLU A 418 -2.28 1.30 -38.92
N MET A 419 -2.84 0.31 -38.22
CA MET A 419 -2.12 -0.89 -37.78
C MET A 419 -2.08 -2.00 -38.85
N ALA A 420 -2.67 -1.78 -40.03
CA ALA A 420 -2.84 -2.78 -41.09
C ALA A 420 -3.55 -4.08 -40.63
N ILE A 421 -4.56 -3.94 -39.78
CA ILE A 421 -5.37 -5.03 -39.22
C ILE A 421 -6.75 -5.02 -39.90
N SER A 422 -7.25 -6.21 -40.28
CA SER A 422 -8.60 -6.32 -40.85
C SER A 422 -9.68 -6.09 -39.78
N ILE A 423 -10.62 -5.18 -40.07
CA ILE A 423 -11.82 -4.96 -39.25
C ILE A 423 -13.09 -5.17 -40.08
N GLU A 424 -13.98 -6.03 -39.59
CA GLU A 424 -15.30 -6.27 -40.19
C GLU A 424 -16.37 -5.51 -39.42
N THR A 425 -17.36 -4.93 -40.13
CA THR A 425 -18.54 -4.33 -39.50
C THR A 425 -19.74 -5.26 -39.56
N LEU A 426 -20.36 -5.53 -38.41
CA LEU A 426 -21.59 -6.31 -38.32
C LEU A 426 -22.66 -5.55 -37.54
N ASP A 427 -23.67 -5.03 -38.23
CA ASP A 427 -24.84 -4.44 -37.55
C ASP A 427 -25.69 -5.53 -36.89
N ILE A 428 -25.85 -5.46 -35.57
CA ILE A 428 -26.59 -6.47 -34.78
C ILE A 428 -28.06 -6.11 -34.59
N LYS A 429 -28.54 -4.96 -35.08
CA LYS A 429 -29.91 -4.48 -34.80
C LYS A 429 -30.96 -5.46 -35.28
N GLU A 430 -30.79 -6.04 -36.46
CA GLU A 430 -31.77 -6.98 -37.02
C GLU A 430 -31.90 -8.24 -36.15
N ILE A 431 -30.78 -8.85 -35.78
CA ILE A 431 -30.79 -10.05 -34.94
C ILE A 431 -31.29 -9.75 -33.52
N CYS A 432 -30.95 -8.58 -32.97
CA CYS A 432 -31.48 -8.14 -31.68
C CYS A 432 -32.99 -7.87 -31.75
N ASN A 433 -33.49 -7.23 -32.81
CA ASN A 433 -34.93 -7.01 -33.01
C ASN A 433 -35.68 -8.33 -33.17
N LEU A 434 -35.10 -9.29 -33.90
CA LEU A 434 -35.68 -10.63 -34.00
C LEU A 434 -35.78 -11.28 -32.62
N GLN A 435 -34.69 -11.32 -31.85
CA GLN A 435 -34.70 -11.91 -30.52
C GLN A 435 -35.67 -11.19 -29.57
N MET A 436 -35.73 -9.86 -29.61
CA MET A 436 -36.69 -9.09 -28.80
C MET A 436 -38.14 -9.43 -29.15
N ARG A 437 -38.48 -9.61 -30.43
CA ARG A 437 -39.83 -10.04 -30.84
C ARG A 437 -40.18 -11.44 -30.33
N GLU A 438 -39.27 -12.40 -30.44
CA GLU A 438 -39.47 -13.77 -29.93
C GLU A 438 -39.63 -13.82 -28.40
N LEU A 439 -39.03 -12.85 -27.69
CA LEU A 439 -39.19 -12.69 -26.24
C LEU A 439 -40.45 -11.87 -25.87
N GLU A 440 -41.26 -11.45 -26.85
CA GLU A 440 -42.39 -10.53 -26.66
C GLU A 440 -41.99 -9.21 -25.97
N HIS A 441 -40.72 -8.81 -26.11
CA HIS A 441 -40.17 -7.62 -25.49
C HIS A 441 -40.55 -6.36 -26.28
N THR A 442 -41.00 -5.31 -25.59
CA THR A 442 -41.53 -4.06 -26.19
C THR A 442 -40.49 -3.16 -26.85
N GLY A 443 -39.20 -3.53 -26.75
CA GLY A 443 -38.08 -2.71 -27.23
C GLY A 443 -37.79 -1.51 -26.34
N THR A 444 -38.34 -1.47 -25.12
CA THR A 444 -38.16 -0.34 -24.19
C THR A 444 -36.70 -0.26 -23.71
N PRO A 445 -35.96 0.84 -23.95
CA PRO A 445 -34.55 0.94 -23.58
C PRO A 445 -34.25 0.94 -22.08
N SER A 446 -35.26 1.16 -21.22
CA SER A 446 -35.08 1.13 -19.76
C SER A 446 -35.08 -0.29 -19.18
N ASP A 447 -35.37 -1.32 -19.97
CA ASP A 447 -35.35 -2.71 -19.54
C ASP A 447 -33.95 -3.31 -19.69
N VAL A 448 -33.46 -3.96 -18.63
CA VAL A 448 -32.15 -4.64 -18.62
C VAL A 448 -32.05 -5.74 -19.69
N ALA A 449 -33.17 -6.34 -20.10
CA ALA A 449 -33.21 -7.31 -21.18
C ALA A 449 -32.81 -6.68 -22.53
N TYR A 450 -33.19 -5.42 -22.79
CA TYR A 450 -32.84 -4.69 -24.02
C TYR A 450 -31.32 -4.57 -24.20
N GLU A 451 -30.63 -4.19 -23.13
CA GLU A 451 -29.17 -4.07 -23.11
C GLU A 451 -28.49 -5.45 -23.20
N ASN A 452 -28.97 -6.41 -22.42
CA ASN A 452 -28.37 -7.75 -22.36
C ASN A 452 -28.52 -8.55 -23.67
N VAL A 453 -29.61 -8.38 -24.42
CA VAL A 453 -29.76 -8.99 -25.75
C VAL A 453 -28.63 -8.54 -26.66
N GLN A 454 -28.32 -7.25 -26.71
CA GLN A 454 -27.23 -6.72 -27.53
C GLN A 454 -25.86 -7.28 -27.11
N ALA A 455 -25.56 -7.29 -25.80
CA ALA A 455 -24.28 -7.81 -25.29
C ALA A 455 -24.08 -9.31 -25.57
N ARG A 456 -25.15 -10.11 -25.42
CA ARG A 456 -25.11 -11.56 -25.69
C ARG A 456 -24.99 -11.87 -27.17
N GLN A 457 -25.69 -11.14 -28.04
CA GLN A 457 -25.59 -11.33 -29.48
C GLN A 457 -24.18 -11.05 -30.00
N ARG A 458 -23.53 -9.98 -29.52
CA ARG A 458 -22.13 -9.68 -29.81
C ARG A 458 -21.22 -10.85 -29.43
N THR A 459 -21.33 -11.33 -28.20
CA THR A 459 -20.49 -12.42 -27.69
C THR A 459 -20.73 -13.71 -28.48
N MET A 460 -22.00 -14.08 -28.72
CA MET A 460 -22.35 -15.26 -29.50
C MET A 460 -21.75 -15.23 -30.90
N TYR A 461 -21.79 -14.08 -31.57
CA TYR A 461 -21.19 -13.92 -32.88
C TYR A 461 -19.66 -14.11 -32.84
N LEU A 462 -18.97 -13.43 -31.92
CA LEU A 462 -17.52 -13.54 -31.78
C LEU A 462 -17.08 -14.99 -31.50
N MET A 463 -17.79 -15.69 -30.62
CA MET A 463 -17.51 -17.10 -30.29
C MET A 463 -17.68 -18.01 -31.52
N ASN A 464 -18.75 -17.81 -32.29
CA ASN A 464 -18.99 -18.60 -33.50
C ASN A 464 -17.95 -18.29 -34.60
N LYS A 465 -17.54 -17.02 -34.75
CA LYS A 465 -16.46 -16.66 -35.66
C LYS A 465 -15.14 -17.29 -35.25
N ALA A 466 -14.82 -17.29 -33.96
CA ALA A 466 -13.63 -17.96 -33.44
C ALA A 466 -13.65 -19.45 -33.80
N ASN A 467 -14.78 -20.14 -33.65
CA ASN A 467 -14.92 -21.54 -34.07
C ASN A 467 -14.67 -21.74 -35.57
N MET A 468 -15.21 -20.87 -36.43
CA MET A 468 -15.05 -20.99 -37.89
C MET A 468 -13.59 -20.89 -38.35
N ILE A 469 -12.78 -20.08 -37.68
CA ILE A 469 -11.39 -19.83 -38.06
C ILE A 469 -10.37 -20.61 -37.22
N GLY A 470 -10.85 -21.49 -36.32
CA GLY A 470 -9.99 -22.19 -35.37
C GLY A 470 -9.25 -21.25 -34.42
N GLY A 471 -9.89 -20.15 -34.02
CA GLY A 471 -9.34 -19.10 -33.18
C GLY A 471 -9.92 -19.06 -31.76
N ILE A 472 -9.56 -18.04 -31.00
CA ILE A 472 -10.10 -17.76 -29.66
C ILE A 472 -10.61 -16.33 -29.53
N VAL A 473 -11.63 -16.11 -28.69
CA VAL A 473 -12.11 -14.75 -28.39
C VAL A 473 -11.27 -14.14 -27.27
N ILE A 474 -10.77 -12.92 -27.50
CA ILE A 474 -10.06 -12.11 -26.50
C ILE A 474 -11.05 -11.20 -25.77
N GLY A 475 -11.12 -11.35 -24.45
CA GLY A 475 -11.97 -10.55 -23.56
C GLY A 475 -11.34 -9.22 -23.19
N THR A 476 -12.19 -8.18 -23.11
CA THR A 476 -11.77 -6.79 -22.89
C THR A 476 -12.11 -6.26 -21.50
N GLY A 477 -12.94 -6.96 -20.73
CA GLY A 477 -13.44 -6.49 -19.45
C GLY A 477 -12.34 -6.23 -18.42
N ASP A 478 -12.47 -5.11 -17.70
CA ASP A 478 -11.46 -4.62 -16.76
C ASP A 478 -11.77 -4.98 -15.29
N LEU A 479 -10.80 -4.80 -14.40
CA LEU A 479 -10.91 -5.14 -12.98
C LEU A 479 -12.04 -4.39 -12.27
N SER A 480 -12.30 -3.14 -12.64
CA SER A 480 -13.32 -2.28 -12.02
C SER A 480 -14.73 -2.73 -12.42
N GLU A 481 -14.90 -3.11 -13.69
CA GLU A 481 -16.12 -3.74 -14.20
C GLU A 481 -16.38 -5.07 -13.49
N LEU A 482 -15.35 -5.89 -13.27
CA LEU A 482 -15.46 -7.11 -12.50
C LEU A 482 -15.83 -6.86 -11.04
N ALA A 483 -15.26 -5.84 -10.40
CA ALA A 483 -15.56 -5.47 -9.01
C ALA A 483 -17.03 -5.08 -8.85
N LEU A 484 -17.55 -4.26 -9.76
CA LEU A 484 -18.93 -3.78 -9.75
C LEU A 484 -19.92 -4.75 -10.40
N GLY A 485 -19.44 -5.82 -11.04
CA GLY A 485 -20.23 -6.66 -11.93
C GLY A 485 -20.93 -5.87 -13.03
N TRP A 486 -20.24 -4.87 -13.57
CA TRP A 486 -20.73 -4.00 -14.64
C TRP A 486 -20.48 -4.66 -16.01
N CYS A 487 -21.09 -5.81 -16.20
CA CYS A 487 -21.00 -6.64 -17.39
C CYS A 487 -22.25 -7.51 -17.52
N THR A 488 -22.57 -8.01 -18.70
CA THR A 488 -23.64 -8.98 -18.90
C THR A 488 -23.13 -10.39 -18.60
N TYR A 489 -23.82 -11.12 -17.70
CA TYR A 489 -23.53 -12.52 -17.48
C TYR A 489 -23.85 -13.34 -18.74
N ASN A 490 -22.86 -14.11 -19.19
CA ASN A 490 -22.81 -14.83 -20.47
C ASN A 490 -22.91 -13.91 -21.70
N GLY A 491 -22.43 -12.67 -21.55
CA GLY A 491 -22.20 -11.70 -22.62
C GLY A 491 -20.74 -11.28 -22.62
N ASP A 492 -20.50 -9.97 -22.60
CA ASP A 492 -19.19 -9.30 -22.71
C ASP A 492 -18.14 -9.75 -21.68
N HIS A 493 -18.56 -10.30 -20.53
CA HIS A 493 -17.61 -10.84 -19.56
C HIS A 493 -16.97 -12.17 -20.00
N MET A 494 -17.58 -12.88 -20.95
CA MET A 494 -17.15 -14.22 -21.37
C MET A 494 -16.20 -14.15 -22.57
N SER A 495 -15.10 -14.90 -22.49
CA SER A 495 -14.08 -15.03 -23.53
C SER A 495 -13.27 -16.31 -23.28
N MET A 496 -12.38 -16.67 -24.21
CA MET A 496 -11.43 -17.76 -23.97
C MET A 496 -10.19 -17.30 -23.20
N TYR A 497 -9.87 -16.00 -23.29
CA TYR A 497 -8.81 -15.36 -22.52
C TYR A 497 -9.06 -13.86 -22.43
N ALA A 498 -9.03 -13.29 -21.23
CA ALA A 498 -9.32 -11.88 -20.99
C ALA A 498 -8.06 -11.16 -20.48
N VAL A 499 -7.53 -10.24 -21.28
CA VAL A 499 -6.22 -9.63 -21.01
C VAL A 499 -6.27 -8.47 -20.00
N ASN A 500 -7.45 -7.88 -19.79
CA ASN A 500 -7.64 -6.70 -18.94
C ASN A 500 -8.15 -7.03 -17.53
N THR A 501 -8.38 -8.31 -17.18
CA THR A 501 -9.06 -8.69 -15.93
C THR A 501 -8.35 -8.24 -14.65
N GLY A 502 -7.06 -7.92 -14.73
CA GLY A 502 -6.27 -7.41 -13.61
C GLY A 502 -6.06 -5.89 -13.62
N VAL A 503 -6.48 -5.18 -14.67
CA VAL A 503 -6.21 -3.75 -14.86
C VAL A 503 -7.44 -2.93 -14.41
N PRO A 504 -7.34 -2.02 -13.44
CA PRO A 504 -8.44 -1.14 -13.06
C PRO A 504 -8.66 -0.01 -14.09
N LYS A 505 -9.89 0.48 -14.21
CA LYS A 505 -10.29 1.52 -15.17
C LYS A 505 -9.41 2.77 -15.09
N THR A 506 -9.08 3.19 -13.87
CA THR A 506 -8.18 4.34 -13.64
C THR A 506 -6.80 4.17 -14.27
N LEU A 507 -6.34 2.93 -14.45
CA LEU A 507 -5.03 2.62 -15.02
C LEU A 507 -5.06 2.36 -16.53
N VAL A 508 -6.19 1.89 -17.09
CA VAL A 508 -6.36 1.64 -18.54
C VAL A 508 -5.95 2.86 -19.37
N ARG A 509 -6.40 4.06 -18.97
CA ARG A 509 -6.05 5.33 -19.65
C ARG A 509 -4.54 5.52 -19.75
N TYR A 510 -3.81 5.30 -18.66
CA TYR A 510 -2.36 5.50 -18.63
C TYR A 510 -1.60 4.43 -19.42
N LEU A 511 -2.12 3.21 -19.53
CA LEU A 511 -1.55 2.18 -20.40
C LEU A 511 -1.73 2.53 -21.87
N VAL A 512 -2.91 2.99 -22.28
CA VAL A 512 -3.14 3.44 -23.65
C VAL A 512 -2.28 4.67 -23.96
N GLN A 513 -2.15 5.60 -23.01
CA GLN A 513 -1.29 6.78 -23.16
C GLN A 513 0.19 6.38 -23.28
N PHE A 514 0.66 5.45 -22.44
CA PHE A 514 2.03 4.93 -22.50
C PHE A 514 2.35 4.38 -23.90
N VAL A 515 1.44 3.63 -24.52
CA VAL A 515 1.62 3.12 -25.89
C VAL A 515 1.54 4.26 -26.92
N ALA A 516 0.68 5.25 -26.73
CA ALA A 516 0.56 6.41 -27.62
C ALA A 516 1.80 7.32 -27.62
N ASP A 517 2.53 7.35 -26.51
CA ASP A 517 3.75 8.14 -26.32
C ASP A 517 5.01 7.46 -26.90
N GLN A 518 4.91 6.18 -27.28
CA GLN A 518 6.02 5.45 -27.88
C GLN A 518 6.34 5.97 -29.30
N PRO A 519 7.63 6.25 -29.62
CA PRO A 519 8.03 6.80 -30.92
C PRO A 519 7.62 5.97 -32.14
N GLU A 520 7.49 4.66 -32.00
CA GLU A 520 7.08 3.72 -33.05
C GLU A 520 5.58 3.80 -33.39
N ASN A 521 4.75 4.40 -32.53
CA ASN A 521 3.29 4.46 -32.70
C ASN A 521 2.80 5.86 -33.13
N LYS A 522 3.67 6.71 -33.70
CA LYS A 522 3.34 8.10 -34.07
C LYS A 522 2.08 8.25 -34.92
N GLU A 523 1.88 7.37 -35.90
CA GLU A 523 0.70 7.41 -36.78
C GLU A 523 -0.60 7.07 -36.02
N CYS A 524 -0.54 6.14 -35.06
CA CYS A 524 -1.66 5.77 -34.21
C CYS A 524 -1.89 6.75 -33.05
N SER A 525 -0.86 7.51 -32.63
CA SER A 525 -0.85 8.34 -31.42
C SER A 525 -2.05 9.31 -31.38
N ARG A 526 -2.33 10.01 -32.49
CA ARG A 526 -3.47 10.93 -32.58
C ARG A 526 -4.82 10.23 -32.32
N ILE A 527 -5.00 9.00 -32.82
CA ILE A 527 -6.23 8.23 -32.65
C ILE A 527 -6.34 7.72 -31.21
N LEU A 528 -5.24 7.24 -30.63
CA LEU A 528 -5.20 6.79 -29.24
C LEU A 528 -5.52 7.93 -28.27
N TYR A 529 -5.03 9.14 -28.52
CA TYR A 529 -5.39 10.32 -27.75
C TYR A 529 -6.88 10.69 -27.91
N ASP A 530 -7.46 10.58 -29.11
CA ASP A 530 -8.91 10.81 -29.29
C ASP A 530 -9.76 9.78 -28.52
N ILE A 531 -9.33 8.52 -28.48
CA ILE A 531 -9.95 7.46 -27.67
C ILE A 531 -9.84 7.79 -26.18
N ILE A 532 -8.67 8.24 -25.72
CA ILE A 532 -8.44 8.65 -24.32
C ILE A 532 -9.36 9.80 -23.91
N ASP A 533 -9.58 10.77 -24.80
CA ASP A 533 -10.41 11.94 -24.53
C ASP A 533 -11.91 11.69 -24.74
N THR A 534 -12.30 10.50 -25.21
CA THR A 534 -13.69 10.11 -25.35
C THR A 534 -14.31 9.78 -23.98
N PRO A 535 -15.45 10.40 -23.60
CA PRO A 535 -16.13 10.11 -22.34
C PRO A 535 -16.54 8.64 -22.19
N ILE A 536 -16.40 8.07 -21.00
CA ILE A 536 -16.79 6.68 -20.70
C ILE A 536 -18.32 6.54 -20.71
N SER A 537 -18.86 5.66 -21.57
CA SER A 537 -20.30 5.41 -21.71
C SER A 537 -20.60 4.00 -22.25
N PRO A 538 -21.75 3.38 -21.92
CA PRO A 538 -22.19 2.14 -22.54
C PRO A 538 -22.93 2.44 -23.85
N GLU A 539 -22.42 1.97 -24.98
CA GLU A 539 -23.04 2.15 -26.32
C GLU A 539 -24.27 1.24 -26.56
N LEU A 540 -25.12 1.07 -25.56
CA LEU A 540 -26.29 0.19 -25.62
C LEU A 540 -27.60 0.96 -25.75
N LEU A 541 -27.63 2.22 -25.29
CA LEU A 541 -28.81 3.08 -25.34
C LEU A 541 -28.76 4.05 -26.53
N PRO A 542 -29.90 4.35 -27.17
CA PRO A 542 -29.95 5.30 -28.29
C PRO A 542 -29.33 6.65 -27.91
N PRO A 543 -28.59 7.32 -28.82
CA PRO A 543 -28.07 8.65 -28.57
C PRO A 543 -29.21 9.66 -28.34
N ASP A 544 -28.90 10.79 -27.72
CA ASP A 544 -29.87 11.84 -27.48
C ASP A 544 -30.34 12.49 -28.79
N ARG A 545 -31.32 13.40 -28.71
CA ARG A 545 -31.89 14.08 -29.89
C ARG A 545 -30.86 14.90 -30.68
N GLN A 546 -29.66 15.15 -30.14
CA GLN A 546 -28.55 15.84 -30.79
C GLN A 546 -27.45 14.89 -31.28
N GLY A 547 -27.63 13.56 -31.15
CA GLY A 547 -26.67 12.56 -31.56
C GLY A 547 -25.51 12.35 -30.58
N ASN A 548 -25.59 12.95 -29.38
CA ASN A 548 -24.58 12.77 -28.34
C ASN A 548 -24.90 11.53 -27.48
N ILE A 549 -23.90 11.09 -26.73
CA ILE A 549 -24.04 10.02 -25.73
C ILE A 549 -25.17 10.37 -24.75
N ALA A 550 -26.24 9.58 -24.77
CA ALA A 550 -27.43 9.83 -23.96
C ALA A 550 -27.24 9.55 -22.45
N GLN A 551 -26.30 8.69 -22.08
CA GLN A 551 -26.01 8.36 -20.69
C GLN A 551 -24.51 8.10 -20.48
N LYS A 552 -23.88 8.78 -19.51
CA LYS A 552 -22.52 8.43 -19.07
C LYS A 552 -22.62 7.31 -18.04
N THR A 553 -21.79 6.27 -18.19
CA THR A 553 -21.79 5.12 -17.28
C THR A 553 -21.66 5.57 -15.82
N GLU A 554 -20.77 6.53 -15.58
CA GLU A 554 -20.47 7.07 -14.25
C GLU A 554 -21.65 7.79 -13.58
N ASP A 555 -22.61 8.33 -14.34
CA ASP A 555 -23.80 8.95 -13.76
C ASP A 555 -24.71 7.91 -13.10
N LEU A 556 -24.71 6.68 -13.64
CA LEU A 556 -25.47 5.57 -13.11
C LEU A 556 -24.69 4.81 -12.04
N ILE A 557 -23.44 4.42 -12.30
CA ILE A 557 -22.68 3.53 -11.38
C ILE A 557 -21.79 4.26 -10.40
N GLY A 558 -21.44 5.52 -10.66
CA GLY A 558 -20.51 6.34 -9.89
C GLY A 558 -19.13 6.46 -10.57
N PRO A 559 -18.32 7.44 -10.16
CA PRO A 559 -16.97 7.65 -10.70
C PRO A 559 -16.07 6.44 -10.49
N TYR A 560 -15.37 5.99 -11.53
CA TYR A 560 -14.47 4.83 -11.41
C TYR A 560 -13.31 5.07 -10.43
N GLU A 561 -12.83 6.32 -10.31
CA GLU A 561 -11.79 6.66 -9.33
C GLU A 561 -12.21 6.38 -7.89
N LEU A 562 -13.50 6.55 -7.56
CA LEU A 562 -14.03 6.21 -6.24
C LEU A 562 -14.10 4.69 -6.06
N HIS A 563 -14.60 3.96 -7.07
CA HIS A 563 -14.71 2.50 -6.99
C HIS A 563 -13.37 1.80 -6.93
N ASP A 564 -12.38 2.28 -7.67
CA ASP A 564 -11.01 1.78 -7.62
C ASP A 564 -10.36 2.10 -6.27
N PHE A 565 -10.62 3.29 -5.73
CA PHE A 565 -10.20 3.64 -4.37
C PHE A 565 -10.84 2.70 -3.32
N PHE A 566 -12.14 2.42 -3.43
CA PHE A 566 -12.84 1.50 -2.53
C PHE A 566 -12.37 0.06 -2.70
N LEU A 567 -12.14 -0.39 -3.93
CA LEU A 567 -11.59 -1.71 -4.23
C LEU A 567 -10.23 -1.90 -3.56
N TYR A 568 -9.34 -0.93 -3.69
CA TYR A 568 -8.03 -0.97 -3.05
C TYR A 568 -8.16 -1.05 -1.52
N HIS A 569 -8.88 -0.12 -0.91
CA HIS A 569 -8.91 -0.02 0.55
C HIS A 569 -9.75 -1.13 1.21
N CYS A 570 -10.93 -1.46 0.69
CA CYS A 570 -11.77 -2.51 1.27
C CYS A 570 -11.19 -3.90 1.01
N ILE A 571 -10.64 -4.15 -0.19
CA ILE A 571 -10.28 -5.52 -0.61
C ILE A 571 -8.78 -5.76 -0.52
N ARG A 572 -7.92 -4.90 -1.07
CA ARG A 572 -6.46 -5.09 -0.97
C ARG A 572 -5.96 -4.83 0.45
N CYS A 573 -6.46 -3.80 1.13
CA CYS A 573 -6.03 -3.48 2.50
C CYS A 573 -6.91 -4.11 3.59
N GLY A 574 -8.04 -4.74 3.22
CA GLY A 574 -8.96 -5.36 4.18
C GLY A 574 -9.66 -4.38 5.13
N PHE A 575 -9.75 -3.10 4.76
CA PHE A 575 -10.34 -2.09 5.62
C PHE A 575 -11.85 -2.19 5.68
N THR A 576 -12.40 -1.79 6.84
CA THR A 576 -13.84 -1.66 6.98
C THR A 576 -14.37 -0.52 6.11
N PRO A 577 -15.64 -0.59 5.64
CA PRO A 577 -16.26 0.50 4.91
C PRO A 577 -16.13 1.86 5.59
N SER A 578 -16.33 1.95 6.91
CA SER A 578 -16.24 3.24 7.60
C SER A 578 -14.80 3.80 7.65
N LYS A 579 -13.77 2.95 7.67
CA LYS A 579 -12.37 3.37 7.52
C LYS A 579 -12.08 3.87 6.11
N THR A 580 -12.54 3.13 5.11
CA THR A 580 -12.42 3.53 3.69
C THR A 580 -13.10 4.88 3.44
N LEU A 581 -14.27 5.13 4.04
CA LEU A 581 -14.93 6.43 3.96
C LEU A 581 -14.08 7.55 4.58
N MET A 582 -13.48 7.31 5.75
CA MET A 582 -12.61 8.29 6.41
C MET A 582 -11.39 8.65 5.53
N LEU A 583 -10.77 7.66 4.88
CA LEU A 583 -9.66 7.89 3.95
C LEU A 583 -10.12 8.62 2.70
N ALA A 584 -11.27 8.25 2.13
CA ALA A 584 -11.84 8.91 0.96
C ALA A 584 -12.14 10.40 1.24
N LYS A 585 -12.64 10.75 2.43
CA LYS A 585 -12.88 12.14 2.83
C LYS A 585 -11.62 12.99 2.80
N GLN A 586 -10.46 12.42 3.15
CA GLN A 586 -9.17 13.11 3.07
C GLN A 586 -8.64 13.15 1.63
N ALA A 587 -8.71 12.04 0.90
CA ALA A 587 -8.20 11.92 -0.47
C ALA A 587 -8.96 12.81 -1.48
N PHE A 588 -10.26 12.99 -1.27
CA PHE A 588 -11.17 13.69 -2.18
C PHE A 588 -11.82 14.93 -1.57
N GLN A 589 -11.24 15.50 -0.50
CA GLN A 589 -11.83 16.61 0.26
C GLN A 589 -12.26 17.81 -0.62
N ASP A 590 -11.53 18.04 -1.71
CA ASP A 590 -11.73 19.18 -2.62
C ASP A 590 -12.58 18.80 -3.86
N LYS A 591 -13.04 17.55 -3.97
CA LYS A 591 -13.69 17.01 -5.18
C LYS A 591 -15.08 16.42 -4.92
N TYR A 592 -15.29 15.73 -3.81
CA TYR A 592 -16.56 15.08 -3.50
C TYR A 592 -17.04 15.38 -2.08
N SER A 593 -18.33 15.65 -1.92
CA SER A 593 -18.94 15.76 -0.60
C SER A 593 -19.00 14.40 0.09
N GLU A 594 -19.06 14.40 1.42
CA GLU A 594 -19.22 13.18 2.21
C GLU A 594 -20.47 12.38 1.83
N GLU A 595 -21.56 13.06 1.46
CA GLU A 595 -22.79 12.41 0.98
C GLU A 595 -22.55 11.63 -0.33
N ILE A 596 -21.80 12.22 -1.26
CA ILE A 596 -21.44 11.55 -2.53
C ILE A 596 -20.54 10.34 -2.26
N LEU A 597 -19.53 10.50 -1.40
CA LEU A 597 -18.62 9.41 -1.03
C LEU A 597 -19.38 8.25 -0.37
N LEU A 598 -20.26 8.55 0.58
CA LEU A 598 -21.08 7.56 1.27
C LEU A 598 -22.01 6.83 0.30
N LYS A 599 -22.71 7.56 -0.57
CA LYS A 599 -23.62 7.00 -1.57
C LYS A 599 -22.90 5.97 -2.45
N TRP A 600 -21.74 6.33 -2.98
CA TRP A 600 -21.01 5.46 -3.90
C TRP A 600 -20.30 4.31 -3.19
N LEU A 601 -19.82 4.50 -1.96
CA LEU A 601 -19.26 3.41 -1.16
C LEU A 601 -20.35 2.39 -0.77
N GLU A 602 -21.53 2.83 -0.36
CA GLU A 602 -22.66 1.92 -0.10
C GLU A 602 -23.02 1.11 -1.37
N LYS A 603 -23.06 1.79 -2.53
CA LYS A 603 -23.33 1.11 -3.80
C LYS A 603 -22.23 0.12 -4.17
N PHE A 604 -20.96 0.50 -3.99
CA PHE A 604 -19.81 -0.37 -4.21
C PHE A 604 -19.94 -1.65 -3.37
N VAL A 605 -20.12 -1.52 -2.05
CA VAL A 605 -20.23 -2.67 -1.13
C VAL A 605 -21.38 -3.59 -1.55
N ARG A 606 -22.58 -3.05 -1.84
CA ARG A 606 -23.73 -3.85 -2.30
C ARG A 606 -23.47 -4.59 -3.61
N ARG A 607 -22.89 -3.91 -4.60
CA ARG A 607 -22.60 -4.50 -5.90
C ARG A 607 -21.47 -5.51 -5.82
N PHE A 608 -20.42 -5.20 -5.07
CA PHE A 608 -19.31 -6.10 -4.87
C PHE A 608 -19.80 -7.45 -4.31
N PHE A 609 -20.69 -7.45 -3.32
CA PHE A 609 -21.28 -8.70 -2.80
C PHE A 609 -22.20 -9.38 -3.81
N SER A 610 -23.25 -8.68 -4.27
CA SER A 610 -24.31 -9.27 -5.12
C SER A 610 -23.84 -9.75 -6.49
N GLN A 611 -22.71 -9.26 -6.99
CA GLN A 611 -22.20 -9.60 -8.33
C GLN A 611 -21.12 -10.68 -8.32
N GLN A 612 -20.84 -11.30 -7.17
CA GLN A 612 -19.82 -12.35 -7.06
C GLN A 612 -20.05 -13.54 -7.99
N PHE A 613 -21.32 -13.92 -8.25
CA PHE A 613 -21.64 -15.02 -9.15
C PHE A 613 -21.05 -14.83 -10.56
N LYS A 614 -20.90 -13.58 -11.04
CA LYS A 614 -20.27 -13.29 -12.33
C LYS A 614 -18.78 -13.62 -12.30
N ARG A 615 -18.11 -13.28 -11.19
CA ARG A 615 -16.67 -13.55 -11.01
C ARG A 615 -16.38 -15.03 -10.80
N SER A 616 -17.30 -15.78 -10.21
CA SER A 616 -17.18 -17.23 -10.06
C SER A 616 -16.98 -17.96 -11.40
N CYS A 617 -17.44 -17.38 -12.51
CA CYS A 617 -17.26 -17.90 -13.87
C CYS A 617 -16.37 -17.02 -14.76
N LEU A 618 -15.36 -16.36 -14.18
CA LEU A 618 -14.41 -15.53 -14.92
C LEU A 618 -13.54 -16.36 -15.89
N PRO A 619 -13.38 -15.92 -17.16
CA PRO A 619 -12.34 -16.42 -18.05
C PRO A 619 -10.93 -16.37 -17.44
N ASP A 620 -9.98 -17.05 -18.07
CA ASP A 620 -8.57 -16.92 -17.70
C ASP A 620 -8.02 -15.56 -18.13
N GLY A 621 -7.13 -15.01 -17.31
CA GLY A 621 -6.46 -13.74 -17.56
C GLY A 621 -5.32 -13.54 -16.56
N PRO A 622 -4.31 -12.73 -16.91
CA PRO A 622 -3.19 -12.49 -16.00
C PRO A 622 -3.59 -11.56 -14.85
N LYS A 623 -3.06 -11.83 -13.65
CA LYS A 623 -2.98 -10.84 -12.58
C LYS A 623 -1.85 -9.87 -12.90
N VAL A 624 -2.10 -8.58 -12.83
CA VAL A 624 -1.09 -7.53 -13.12
C VAL A 624 -0.78 -6.70 -11.87
N GLY A 625 -1.81 -6.30 -11.11
CA GLY A 625 -1.67 -5.42 -9.96
C GLY A 625 -1.55 -6.16 -8.63
N THR A 626 -1.69 -5.40 -7.55
CA THR A 626 -1.65 -5.90 -6.17
C THR A 626 -2.86 -6.78 -5.82
N ILE A 627 -3.94 -6.71 -6.60
CA ILE A 627 -5.17 -7.50 -6.43
C ILE A 627 -5.68 -8.01 -7.79
N ALA A 628 -6.22 -9.22 -7.81
CA ALA A 628 -7.05 -9.76 -8.87
C ALA A 628 -8.37 -10.32 -8.30
N LEU A 629 -9.42 -10.35 -9.10
CA LEU A 629 -10.74 -10.85 -8.67
C LEU A 629 -11.06 -12.25 -9.21
N SER A 630 -10.05 -13.00 -9.63
CA SER A 630 -10.20 -14.39 -10.05
C SER A 630 -10.55 -15.27 -8.84
N PRO A 631 -11.60 -16.12 -8.92
CA PRO A 631 -11.96 -17.06 -7.86
C PRO A 631 -10.91 -18.18 -7.69
N ARG A 632 -10.00 -18.31 -8.66
CA ARG A 632 -8.90 -19.26 -8.64
C ARG A 632 -7.66 -18.68 -7.93
N GLY A 633 -7.55 -17.35 -7.88
CA GLY A 633 -6.44 -16.60 -7.31
C GLY A 633 -6.83 -15.89 -6.01
N ASP A 634 -6.64 -14.57 -5.99
CA ASP A 634 -6.65 -13.76 -4.76
C ASP A 634 -8.02 -13.67 -4.06
N TRP A 635 -9.15 -13.78 -4.77
CA TRP A 635 -10.47 -13.48 -4.20
C TRP A 635 -11.42 -14.68 -4.23
N ARG A 636 -11.60 -15.32 -3.07
CA ARG A 636 -12.53 -16.45 -2.89
C ARG A 636 -13.67 -16.02 -1.97
N MET A 637 -14.82 -15.74 -2.56
CA MET A 637 -16.04 -15.36 -1.84
C MET A 637 -17.24 -16.18 -2.32
N PRO A 638 -18.12 -16.66 -1.42
CA PRO A 638 -19.40 -17.27 -1.80
C PRO A 638 -20.24 -16.32 -2.65
N SER A 639 -20.98 -16.87 -3.63
CA SER A 639 -21.79 -16.06 -4.55
C SER A 639 -23.11 -15.57 -3.92
N ASP A 640 -23.44 -16.11 -2.76
CA ASP A 640 -24.63 -15.96 -1.94
C ASP A 640 -24.33 -15.34 -0.57
N ALA A 641 -23.18 -14.66 -0.44
CA ALA A 641 -22.80 -13.96 0.79
C ALA A 641 -23.73 -12.77 1.10
N ASP A 642 -24.08 -12.62 2.38
CA ASP A 642 -24.86 -11.47 2.87
C ASP A 642 -23.95 -10.26 3.11
N VAL A 643 -24.42 -9.09 2.70
CA VAL A 643 -23.72 -7.80 2.77
C VAL A 643 -24.11 -6.98 4.01
N THR A 644 -25.11 -7.44 4.77
CA THR A 644 -25.78 -6.68 5.83
C THR A 644 -24.82 -6.12 6.88
N ASP A 645 -23.87 -6.92 7.37
CA ASP A 645 -22.94 -6.49 8.43
C ASP A 645 -22.00 -5.37 7.97
N TRP A 646 -21.53 -5.41 6.71
CA TRP A 646 -20.70 -4.33 6.14
C TRP A 646 -21.48 -3.02 6.00
N LEU A 647 -22.78 -3.09 5.72
CA LEU A 647 -23.64 -1.90 5.62
C LEU A 647 -24.02 -1.34 6.99
N ILE A 648 -24.15 -2.20 8.00
CA ILE A 648 -24.32 -1.78 9.40
C ILE A 648 -23.05 -1.08 9.88
N GLU A 649 -21.88 -1.68 9.61
CA GLU A 649 -20.57 -1.10 9.95
C GLU A 649 -20.38 0.28 9.31
N LEU A 650 -20.72 0.43 8.02
CA LEU A 650 -20.63 1.70 7.31
C LEU A 650 -21.46 2.81 7.97
N LYS A 651 -22.66 2.46 8.47
CA LYS A 651 -23.58 3.38 9.14
C LYS A 651 -23.15 3.72 10.58
N GLY A 652 -22.10 3.07 11.08
CA GLY A 652 -21.57 3.30 12.43
C GLY A 652 -22.52 2.88 13.55
N LYS A 653 -23.34 1.85 13.30
CA LYS A 653 -24.24 1.24 14.30
C LYS A 653 -23.56 0.09 15.04
#